data_AF-A0A2M6YQD3-F1
#
_entry.id   AF-A0A2M6YQD3-F1
#
_cell.length_a   1.000
_cell.length_b   1.000
_cell.length_c   1.000
_cell.angle_alpha   90.00
_cell.angle_beta   90.00
_cell.angle_gamma   90.00
#
_symmetry.space_group_name_H-M   'P 1'
#
loop_
_entity.id
_entity.type
_entity.pdbx_description
1 polymer ?
#
loop_
_entity_poly.entity_id
_entity_poly.type
_entity_poly.pdbx_seq_one_letter_code
_entity_poly.pdbx_strand_id
1 'polypeptide(L)'
;MTSLKTKTGRIFWGKIYKNLPPFDLLAVQQESYQWFLDKGVHQVLEEISSIVDFTGKNWELRLENPTFGELRHTITQAIDKGLTYDRPLKVETTLLNKKTGKKTKQKVFLGDIPHMTDVGTFIINGVERVIVNQLSRSPGVFFSGEIDRSSGRMLYLADVRPLHGSWLEIMVNRNNVINVRVDRRRKFPITTLLRIFGLSTDEEILQVFAGEKKNNGFLLPTIEKDSTKSTQEALIEFYQKLRPGEPVVLENARELVENMFFNRRRYNLGGVGRFRINKRLGLNIDEGPENWILKKEDLVAIIQYLIKLQNNEGKVDDIDHLANRRIKRVGEQLIEGPFRVGFLRLERAIKEKMSLFSPDEEILPSRLINARLLVAAINEFFRSNQLSTILDQTNLLSEIDNLRRISVMGSGGVTRERASFSIRDIHHSQYGRICPVRTPEGPNIGLVTYLTLYARVNEYGFLETPYFKVESVKTDGKIKMKVKDEVVYLPADDEEKFYITHAGVNIDERGFIIDSWVPMRFGGELLEAPVEKVELIEISPLQVFGSSASLIPFLAHDMPARALMGTHMQCQAVPLVRPESPIIGTGMESTIAEAMQRVVRARHDGKVIYVDAEKIILKVKNGGKRKNLFDTEKIKIKGNEETYFLAKFKRTNPNGTCFLQKPLVKVGETVKAGDLLIDGPSCEKGELALGRNLIIAYCSFKGLGYEDAIVVSDRLVKEDILTSINIEEYETSVVETKLGLEELTRDIPNVSENDLANLAEDGIVIVGSEVGPNDILVGKIAPKGETELTAEERLLRAIFGEKAREVKDTSLRVPHGEGGTVIDVQILDRDKGDELEAGAIKKVIVRVAQIRKITVGDKVAGRHGNKGVISKVILEADMPFLPDGTPVDIVISSLSVLARMNLGQLFEAHLGWAASKLGYKLAVPVFEKIKEDKIINELKKVDLPIDGKVTLRDGCTGELFKEKTVVGIAYILKLVHMVEDKVHARSTGPYSLVTQQPLGGKAQMGGQRLGEMEVWALEAHRAAHTLQEMLTVKSDDVVGRAKTFEAIVKGVEVPESTVPESFKVLVKELNSLSLDIIPIGAVESQVSEEEPKQKIGETELKTKELKNG
;
A
#
# COMPACT_ATOMS: atom_id res chain seq x y z
N MET A 1 38.86 -16.53 -13.77
CA MET A 1 38.21 -15.23 -13.50
C MET A 1 38.38 -14.90 -12.03
N THR A 2 39.12 -13.84 -11.73
CA THR A 2 39.33 -13.28 -10.38
C THR A 2 38.00 -12.80 -9.81
N SER A 3 37.60 -13.34 -8.66
CA SER A 3 36.34 -12.97 -8.02
C SER A 3 36.45 -11.56 -7.42
N LEU A 4 35.57 -10.64 -7.84
CA LEU A 4 35.54 -9.28 -7.28
C LEU A 4 34.86 -9.26 -5.91
N LYS A 5 35.40 -8.43 -5.02
CA LYS A 5 34.81 -8.12 -3.71
C LYS A 5 33.89 -6.91 -3.83
N THR A 6 32.69 -6.98 -3.27
CA THR A 6 31.78 -5.83 -3.11
C THR A 6 32.38 -4.80 -2.14
N LYS A 7 31.75 -3.62 -2.00
CA LYS A 7 32.11 -2.60 -1.00
C LYS A 7 32.17 -3.15 0.43
N THR A 8 31.42 -4.23 0.71
CA THR A 8 31.31 -4.91 2.01
C THR A 8 32.23 -6.12 2.15
N GLY A 9 33.03 -6.43 1.11
CA GLY A 9 33.95 -7.57 1.10
C GLY A 9 33.33 -8.90 0.67
N ARG A 10 32.05 -8.93 0.29
CA ARG A 10 31.34 -10.11 -0.23
C ARG A 10 31.87 -10.49 -1.61
N ILE A 11 32.06 -11.78 -1.85
CA ILE A 11 32.56 -12.29 -3.12
C ILE A 11 31.39 -12.43 -4.10
N PHE A 12 31.45 -11.72 -5.22
CA PHE A 12 30.38 -11.72 -6.23
C PHE A 12 30.56 -12.86 -7.23
N TRP A 13 29.53 -13.69 -7.43
CA TRP A 13 29.57 -14.84 -8.34
C TRP A 13 28.96 -14.60 -9.71
N GLY A 14 28.25 -13.48 -9.91
CA GLY A 14 27.64 -13.13 -11.18
C GLY A 14 28.55 -12.39 -12.15
N LYS A 15 27.99 -12.02 -13.32
CA LYS A 15 28.60 -11.17 -14.33
C LYS A 15 28.57 -9.71 -13.88
N ILE A 16 29.65 -8.98 -14.14
CA ILE A 16 29.68 -7.53 -13.91
C ILE A 16 29.21 -6.83 -15.17
N TYR A 17 28.01 -6.26 -15.09
CA TYR A 17 27.46 -5.42 -16.14
C TYR A 17 28.06 -4.02 -16.03
N LYS A 18 28.69 -3.55 -17.11
CA LYS A 18 29.25 -2.19 -17.20
C LYS A 18 28.16 -1.22 -17.66
N ASN A 19 28.32 0.07 -17.33
CA ASN A 19 27.46 1.15 -17.83
C ASN A 19 25.96 0.98 -17.50
N LEU A 20 25.66 0.42 -16.32
CA LEU A 20 24.30 0.40 -15.80
C LEU A 20 23.82 1.83 -15.51
N PRO A 21 22.54 2.14 -15.76
CA PRO A 21 21.97 3.43 -15.42
C PRO A 21 22.02 3.69 -13.90
N PRO A 22 22.04 4.97 -13.47
CA PRO A 22 22.07 5.31 -12.06
C PRO A 22 20.88 4.68 -11.32
N PHE A 23 21.17 4.09 -10.18
CA PHE A 23 20.24 3.30 -9.40
C PHE A 23 19.66 4.14 -8.26
N ASP A 24 18.43 4.62 -8.41
CA ASP A 24 17.73 5.39 -7.37
C ASP A 24 16.33 4.82 -7.11
N LEU A 25 16.13 4.32 -5.89
CA LEU A 25 14.87 3.69 -5.51
C LEU A 25 13.77 4.69 -5.11
N LEU A 26 14.14 5.94 -4.81
CA LEU A 26 13.26 7.00 -4.31
C LEU A 26 12.85 8.01 -5.39
N ALA A 27 13.58 8.05 -6.51
CA ALA A 27 13.41 9.01 -7.61
C ALA A 27 11.94 9.21 -8.03
N VAL A 28 11.15 8.13 -8.12
CA VAL A 28 9.73 8.21 -8.55
C VAL A 28 8.90 9.13 -7.66
N GLN A 29 9.15 9.14 -6.35
CA GLN A 29 8.46 10.01 -5.39
C GLN A 29 9.05 11.43 -5.42
N GLN A 30 10.38 11.53 -5.30
CA GLN A 30 11.09 12.81 -5.19
C GLN A 30 10.93 13.68 -6.44
N GLU A 31 11.19 13.12 -7.63
CA GLU A 31 11.06 13.86 -8.90
C GLU A 31 9.63 14.37 -9.11
N SER A 32 8.63 13.57 -8.73
CA SER A 32 7.23 13.95 -8.91
C SER A 32 6.81 15.08 -7.98
N TYR A 33 7.26 15.04 -6.72
CA TYR A 33 6.93 16.10 -5.77
C TYR A 33 7.70 17.39 -6.07
N GLN A 34 8.96 17.27 -6.51
CA GLN A 34 9.74 18.41 -6.98
C GLN A 34 9.07 19.08 -8.19
N TRP A 35 8.61 18.30 -9.17
CA TRP A 35 7.81 18.82 -10.30
C TRP A 35 6.54 19.54 -9.83
N PHE A 36 5.85 19.02 -8.80
CA PHE A 36 4.66 19.66 -8.25
C PHE A 36 4.96 21.05 -7.67
N LEU A 37 6.07 21.18 -6.95
CA LEU A 37 6.51 22.46 -6.37
C LEU A 37 6.94 23.46 -7.45
N ASP A 38 7.71 23.01 -8.44
CA ASP A 38 8.31 23.88 -9.44
C ASP A 38 7.30 24.30 -10.52
N LYS A 39 6.50 23.35 -11.03
CA LYS A 39 5.61 23.56 -12.18
C LYS A 39 4.13 23.37 -11.83
N GLY A 40 3.79 22.34 -11.06
CA GLY A 40 2.39 21.97 -10.83
C GLY A 40 1.55 23.08 -10.20
N VAL A 41 2.02 23.70 -9.12
CA VAL A 41 1.27 24.78 -8.43
C VAL A 41 1.08 25.99 -9.35
N HIS A 42 2.09 26.33 -10.16
CA HIS A 42 2.00 27.42 -11.14
C HIS A 42 0.92 27.14 -12.19
N GLN A 43 0.86 25.92 -12.73
CA GLN A 43 -0.12 25.53 -13.75
C GLN A 43 -1.57 25.70 -13.26
N VAL A 44 -1.88 25.30 -12.03
CA VAL A 44 -3.23 25.43 -11.47
C VAL A 44 -3.60 26.90 -11.22
N LEU A 45 -2.64 27.72 -10.79
CA LEU A 45 -2.85 29.15 -10.61
C LEU A 45 -3.13 29.86 -11.94
N GLU A 46 -2.37 29.52 -12.99
CA GLU A 46 -2.59 30.03 -14.35
C GLU A 46 -3.94 29.61 -14.93
N GLU A 47 -4.40 28.39 -14.65
CA GLU A 47 -5.70 27.90 -15.12
C GLU A 47 -6.87 28.72 -14.55
N ILE A 48 -6.74 29.16 -13.30
CA ILE A 48 -7.83 29.75 -12.52
C ILE A 48 -7.78 31.29 -12.56
N SER A 49 -6.59 31.87 -12.62
CA SER A 49 -6.37 33.30 -12.82
C SER A 49 -6.70 33.72 -14.27
N SER A 50 -7.23 34.90 -14.55
CA SER A 50 -7.80 35.93 -13.67
C SER A 50 -9.23 35.59 -13.22
N ILE A 51 -9.55 35.85 -11.96
CA ILE A 51 -10.89 35.67 -11.38
C ILE A 51 -11.65 37.00 -11.50
N VAL A 52 -12.76 37.00 -12.25
CA VAL A 52 -13.65 38.17 -12.40
C VAL A 52 -14.94 37.99 -11.60
N ASP A 53 -15.53 39.10 -11.16
CA ASP A 53 -16.83 39.10 -10.49
C ASP A 53 -17.96 38.61 -11.42
N PHE A 54 -19.13 38.26 -10.86
CA PHE A 54 -20.26 37.75 -11.65
C PHE A 54 -20.71 38.69 -12.78
N THR A 55 -20.53 40.01 -12.62
CA THR A 55 -20.87 40.99 -13.66
C THR A 55 -19.73 41.23 -14.65
N GLY A 56 -18.51 40.85 -14.30
CA GLY A 56 -17.27 41.11 -15.05
C GLY A 56 -16.82 42.57 -15.10
N LYS A 57 -17.59 43.49 -14.48
CA LYS A 57 -17.44 44.95 -14.61
C LYS A 57 -16.76 45.61 -13.42
N ASN A 58 -16.76 44.99 -12.24
CA ASN A 58 -16.35 45.67 -11.01
C ASN A 58 -14.94 45.27 -10.56
N TRP A 59 -14.67 43.97 -10.47
CA TRP A 59 -13.47 43.46 -9.81
C TRP A 59 -12.78 42.37 -10.65
N GLU A 60 -11.45 42.40 -10.64
CA GLU A 60 -10.60 41.35 -11.21
C GLU A 60 -9.46 41.04 -10.24
N LEU A 61 -9.30 39.77 -9.89
CA LEU A 61 -8.25 39.29 -9.01
C LEU A 61 -7.31 38.35 -9.75
N ARG A 62 -6.02 38.64 -9.72
CA ARG A 62 -4.96 37.84 -10.31
C ARG A 62 -4.12 37.20 -9.22
N LEU A 63 -3.89 35.90 -9.35
CA LEU A 63 -2.99 35.12 -8.50
C LEU A 63 -1.73 34.79 -9.29
N GLU A 64 -0.57 35.18 -8.78
CA GLU A 64 0.72 35.09 -9.46
C GLU A 64 1.82 34.67 -8.48
N ASN A 65 2.94 34.16 -9.02
CA ASN A 65 4.19 33.91 -8.28
C ASN A 65 4.02 33.21 -6.92
N PRO A 66 3.62 31.93 -6.89
CA PRO A 66 3.62 31.15 -5.65
C PRO A 66 5.04 31.10 -5.05
N THR A 67 5.10 31.35 -3.75
CA THR A 67 6.32 31.30 -2.94
C THR A 67 6.07 30.42 -1.74
N PHE A 68 7.03 29.55 -1.44
CA PHE A 68 6.98 28.68 -0.28
C PHE A 68 7.86 29.28 0.81
N GLY A 69 7.32 29.43 2.01
CA GLY A 69 8.10 29.87 3.17
C GLY A 69 8.93 28.74 3.79
N GLU A 70 9.56 29.07 4.92
CA GLU A 70 10.35 28.13 5.70
C GLU A 70 9.47 27.06 6.38
N LEU A 71 10.09 25.92 6.70
CA LEU A 71 9.45 24.83 7.41
C LEU A 71 9.12 25.27 8.84
N ARG A 72 7.91 24.94 9.32
CA ARG A 72 7.48 25.31 10.68
C ARG A 72 8.13 24.48 11.77
N HIS A 73 8.30 23.19 11.48
CA HIS A 73 8.77 22.20 12.43
C HIS A 73 9.81 21.31 11.76
N THR A 74 10.72 20.77 12.55
CA THR A 74 11.62 19.68 12.12
C THR A 74 10.85 18.35 12.04
N ILE A 75 11.41 17.32 11.39
CA ILE A 75 10.77 16.01 11.24
C ILE A 75 10.53 15.38 12.63
N THR A 76 11.51 15.48 13.55
CA THR A 76 11.38 14.89 14.88
C THR A 76 10.32 15.59 15.72
N GLN A 77 10.28 16.93 15.67
CA GLN A 77 9.22 17.70 16.33
C GLN A 77 7.83 17.36 15.80
N ALA A 78 7.68 17.16 14.48
CA ALA A 78 6.39 16.81 13.90
C ALA A 78 5.90 15.43 14.38
N ILE A 79 6.80 14.44 14.44
CA ILE A 79 6.49 13.09 14.95
C ILE A 79 6.17 13.15 16.44
N ASP A 80 7.09 13.68 17.25
CA ASP A 80 6.98 13.65 18.71
C ASP A 80 5.75 14.44 19.18
N LYS A 81 5.40 15.57 18.56
CA LYS A 81 4.24 16.39 18.96
C LYS A 81 2.93 16.06 18.26
N GLY A 82 2.90 15.07 17.36
CA GLY A 82 1.69 14.76 16.60
C GLY A 82 1.29 15.85 15.59
N LEU A 83 2.25 16.63 15.08
CA LEU A 83 2.03 17.73 14.14
C LEU A 83 2.26 17.29 12.68
N THR A 84 1.89 18.14 11.73
CA THR A 84 2.18 17.92 10.30
C THR A 84 3.48 18.61 9.91
N TYR A 85 4.32 17.91 9.13
CA TYR A 85 5.53 18.51 8.57
C TYR A 85 5.15 19.28 7.30
N ASP A 86 5.02 20.61 7.44
CA ASP A 86 4.51 21.48 6.39
C ASP A 86 5.31 22.78 6.24
N ARG A 87 5.01 23.49 5.15
CA ARG A 87 5.51 24.84 4.86
C ARG A 87 4.40 25.75 4.34
N PRO A 88 4.44 27.05 4.65
CA PRO A 88 3.39 27.98 4.25
C PRO A 88 3.48 28.33 2.75
N LEU A 89 2.36 28.25 2.03
CA LEU A 89 2.22 28.77 0.67
C LEU A 89 1.71 30.21 0.69
N LYS A 90 2.43 31.10 0.01
CA LYS A 90 2.02 32.49 -0.22
C LYS A 90 2.02 32.78 -1.72
N VAL A 91 1.02 33.51 -2.20
CA VAL A 91 0.95 33.96 -3.60
C VAL A 91 0.91 35.47 -3.67
N GLU A 92 1.49 36.05 -4.71
CA GLU A 92 1.25 37.45 -5.03
C GLU A 92 -0.15 37.60 -5.60
N THR A 93 -0.96 38.43 -4.95
CA THR A 93 -2.34 38.69 -5.36
C THR A 93 -2.48 40.15 -5.76
N THR A 94 -2.97 40.37 -6.97
CA THR A 94 -3.27 41.72 -7.49
C THR A 94 -4.78 41.84 -7.65
N LEU A 95 -5.41 42.74 -6.90
CA LEU A 95 -6.81 43.13 -7.08
C LEU A 95 -6.88 44.41 -7.91
N LEU A 96 -7.57 44.34 -9.04
CA LEU A 96 -7.89 45.47 -9.90
C LEU A 96 -9.36 45.83 -9.71
N ASN A 97 -9.61 47.08 -9.32
CA ASN A 97 -10.93 47.68 -9.45
C ASN A 97 -11.09 48.21 -10.87
N LYS A 98 -12.00 47.63 -11.65
CA LYS A 98 -12.20 48.00 -13.07
C LYS A 98 -12.88 49.35 -13.24
N LYS A 99 -13.61 49.85 -12.23
CA LYS A 99 -14.25 51.16 -12.27
C LYS A 99 -13.28 52.30 -11.96
N THR A 100 -12.45 52.13 -10.94
CA THR A 100 -11.51 53.19 -10.50
C THR A 100 -10.11 53.04 -11.13
N GLY A 101 -9.80 51.89 -11.72
CA GLY A 101 -8.48 51.57 -12.28
C GLY A 101 -7.40 51.30 -11.23
N LYS A 102 -7.73 51.39 -9.93
CA LYS A 102 -6.77 51.20 -8.83
C LYS A 102 -6.39 49.72 -8.70
N LYS A 103 -5.08 49.46 -8.59
CA LYS A 103 -4.49 48.13 -8.37
C LYS A 103 -3.92 48.03 -6.96
N THR A 104 -4.34 47.02 -6.21
CA THR A 104 -3.82 46.70 -4.89
C THR A 104 -3.08 45.38 -4.97
N LYS A 105 -1.77 45.39 -4.72
CA LYS A 105 -0.92 44.18 -4.73
C LYS A 105 -0.53 43.79 -3.31
N GLN A 106 -0.70 42.52 -2.95
CA GLN A 106 -0.39 41.97 -1.63
C GLN A 106 0.08 40.52 -1.74
N LYS A 107 1.04 40.10 -0.91
CA LYS A 107 1.34 38.67 -0.72
C LYS A 107 0.35 38.06 0.26
N VAL A 108 -0.46 37.10 -0.21
CA VAL A 108 -1.52 36.47 0.57
C VAL A 108 -1.17 35.02 0.87
N PHE A 109 -1.40 34.60 2.12
CA PHE A 109 -1.24 33.22 2.56
C PHE A 109 -2.42 32.36 2.08
N LEU A 110 -2.14 31.24 1.42
CA LEU A 110 -3.16 30.31 0.89
C LEU A 110 -3.33 29.04 1.73
N GLY A 111 -2.43 28.78 2.67
CA GLY A 111 -2.48 27.57 3.49
C GLY A 111 -1.10 26.95 3.66
N ASP A 112 -1.02 26.00 4.60
CA ASP A 112 0.16 25.18 4.80
C ASP A 112 0.07 23.93 3.93
N ILE A 113 1.18 23.58 3.29
CA ILE A 113 1.27 22.42 2.41
C ILE A 113 2.20 21.40 3.04
N PRO A 114 1.75 20.15 3.23
CA PRO A 114 2.60 19.06 3.68
C PRO A 114 3.84 18.93 2.80
N HIS A 115 5.01 18.95 3.42
CA HIS A 115 6.31 18.84 2.76
C HIS A 115 6.79 17.40 2.73
N MET A 116 7.41 16.99 1.63
CA MET A 116 8.04 15.68 1.50
C MET A 116 9.38 15.67 2.26
N THR A 117 9.69 14.60 2.96
CA THR A 117 10.99 14.37 3.60
C THR A 117 12.05 14.00 2.57
N ASP A 118 13.32 14.03 2.97
CA ASP A 118 14.45 13.62 2.12
C ASP A 118 14.35 12.17 1.61
N VAL A 119 13.53 11.33 2.25
CA VAL A 119 13.35 9.91 1.90
C VAL A 119 12.06 9.62 1.12
N GLY A 120 11.34 10.66 0.68
CA GLY A 120 10.14 10.49 -0.15
C GLY A 120 8.84 10.22 0.63
N THR A 121 8.81 10.53 1.93
CA THR A 121 7.66 10.32 2.83
C THR A 121 7.04 11.64 3.28
N PHE A 122 5.88 11.60 3.94
CA PHE A 122 5.20 12.76 4.52
C PHE A 122 4.90 12.50 5.99
N ILE A 123 4.93 13.53 6.85
CA ILE A 123 4.48 13.41 8.24
C ILE A 123 3.17 14.15 8.38
N ILE A 124 2.11 13.42 8.68
CA ILE A 124 0.75 13.94 8.85
C ILE A 124 0.27 13.57 10.24
N ASN A 125 0.05 14.57 11.09
CA ASN A 125 -0.31 14.41 12.51
C ASN A 125 0.64 13.44 13.26
N GLY A 126 1.94 13.62 13.09
CA GLY A 126 2.98 12.78 13.67
C GLY A 126 3.13 11.38 13.09
N VAL A 127 2.29 10.99 12.13
CA VAL A 127 2.37 9.69 11.47
C VAL A 127 3.07 9.82 10.12
N GLU A 128 4.14 9.03 9.92
CA GLU A 128 4.84 8.93 8.65
C GLU A 128 3.98 8.16 7.63
N ARG A 129 3.75 8.76 6.47
CA ARG A 129 2.88 8.29 5.39
C ARG A 129 3.60 8.32 4.05
N VAL A 130 3.10 7.50 3.13
CA VAL A 130 3.47 7.50 1.72
C VAL A 130 2.24 7.68 0.85
N ILE A 131 2.40 8.40 -0.26
CA ILE A 131 1.39 8.46 -1.32
C ILE A 131 1.71 7.39 -2.36
N VAL A 132 0.86 6.35 -2.42
CA VAL A 132 0.99 5.21 -3.33
C VAL A 132 0.76 5.67 -4.77
N ASN A 133 1.61 5.21 -5.68
CA ASN A 133 1.48 5.51 -7.11
C ASN A 133 0.22 4.83 -7.67
N GLN A 134 -0.54 5.53 -8.51
CA GLN A 134 -1.78 4.98 -9.06
C GLN A 134 -1.63 4.62 -10.53
N LEU A 135 -1.94 3.38 -10.91
CA LEU A 135 -2.00 2.95 -12.31
C LEU A 135 -3.42 3.13 -12.83
N SER A 136 -3.63 4.18 -13.62
CA SER A 136 -4.93 4.51 -14.22
C SER A 136 -4.90 4.38 -15.74
N ARG A 137 -6.07 4.25 -16.37
CA ARG A 137 -6.17 4.34 -17.83
C ARG A 137 -5.72 5.73 -18.28
N SER A 138 -4.90 5.78 -19.33
CA SER A 138 -4.44 7.04 -19.91
C SER A 138 -5.60 7.80 -20.55
N PRO A 139 -5.58 9.15 -20.55
CA PRO A 139 -6.45 9.93 -21.41
C PRO A 139 -6.16 9.63 -22.88
N GLY A 140 -7.19 9.66 -23.73
CA GLY A 140 -7.07 9.39 -25.15
C GLY A 140 -8.30 8.66 -25.71
N VAL A 141 -8.14 8.06 -26.88
CA VAL A 141 -9.16 7.23 -27.53
C VAL A 141 -8.77 5.75 -27.50
N PHE A 142 -9.74 4.89 -27.21
CA PHE A 142 -9.60 3.44 -27.18
C PHE A 142 -10.64 2.79 -28.08
N PHE A 143 -10.25 1.80 -28.87
CA PHE A 143 -11.16 1.03 -29.70
C PHE A 143 -11.26 -0.38 -29.17
N SER A 144 -12.48 -0.84 -28.90
CA SER A 144 -12.75 -2.24 -28.51
C SER A 144 -13.84 -2.83 -29.40
N GLY A 145 -13.92 -4.16 -29.42
CA GLY A 145 -14.98 -4.86 -30.13
C GLY A 145 -15.54 -5.99 -29.30
N GLU A 146 -16.85 -6.15 -29.35
CA GLU A 146 -17.58 -7.22 -28.68
C GLU A 146 -18.46 -7.95 -29.69
N ILE A 147 -18.55 -9.28 -29.54
CA ILE A 147 -19.47 -10.08 -30.34
C ILE A 147 -20.87 -9.88 -29.76
N ASP A 148 -21.76 -9.30 -30.55
CA ASP A 148 -23.17 -9.16 -30.15
C ASP A 148 -23.82 -10.54 -30.08
N ARG A 149 -24.33 -10.90 -28.89
CA ARG A 149 -24.94 -12.22 -28.64
C ARG A 149 -26.15 -12.50 -29.53
N SER A 150 -26.88 -11.46 -29.95
CA SER A 150 -28.11 -11.63 -30.72
C SER A 150 -27.87 -11.82 -32.22
N SER A 151 -26.94 -11.05 -32.79
CA SER A 151 -26.64 -11.08 -34.23
C SER A 151 -25.42 -11.91 -34.60
N GLY A 152 -24.58 -12.28 -33.62
CA GLY A 152 -23.29 -12.96 -33.84
C GLY A 152 -22.25 -12.07 -34.54
N ARG A 153 -22.56 -10.79 -34.79
CA ARG A 153 -21.64 -9.86 -35.46
C ARG A 153 -20.71 -9.20 -34.45
N MET A 154 -19.46 -8.99 -34.86
CA MET A 154 -18.52 -8.15 -34.12
C MET A 154 -18.95 -6.68 -34.27
N LEU A 155 -19.27 -6.04 -33.14
CA LEU A 155 -19.60 -4.62 -33.07
C LEU A 155 -18.48 -3.89 -32.36
N TYR A 156 -18.01 -2.81 -32.97
CA TYR A 156 -16.94 -2.00 -32.43
C TYR A 156 -17.47 -0.74 -31.74
N LEU A 157 -16.69 -0.27 -30.77
CA LEU A 157 -16.92 0.98 -30.07
C LEU A 157 -15.60 1.75 -29.90
N ALA A 158 -15.71 3.06 -29.76
CA ALA A 158 -14.63 3.98 -29.44
C ALA A 158 -14.95 4.73 -28.14
N ASP A 159 -14.07 4.61 -27.16
CA ASP A 159 -14.13 5.29 -25.86
C ASP A 159 -13.15 6.48 -25.88
N VAL A 160 -13.65 7.71 -25.81
CA VAL A 160 -12.82 8.93 -25.67
C VAL A 160 -12.84 9.40 -24.23
N ARG A 161 -11.67 9.41 -23.61
CA ARG A 161 -11.48 9.76 -22.20
C ARG A 161 -10.59 10.98 -22.06
N PRO A 162 -11.11 12.11 -21.57
CA PRO A 162 -10.28 13.24 -21.22
C PRO A 162 -9.55 13.02 -19.89
N LEU A 163 -8.57 13.87 -19.59
CA LEU A 163 -7.97 13.97 -18.26
C LEU A 163 -9.02 14.50 -17.27
N HIS A 164 -9.76 15.54 -17.68
CA HIS A 164 -10.88 16.12 -16.95
C HIS A 164 -12.01 16.46 -17.92
N GLY A 165 -13.26 16.20 -17.52
CA GLY A 165 -14.45 16.50 -18.33
C GLY A 165 -15.26 15.26 -18.69
N SER A 166 -16.20 15.43 -19.61
CA SER A 166 -17.17 14.40 -19.97
C SER A 166 -16.58 13.30 -20.87
N TRP A 167 -17.00 12.06 -20.68
CA TRP A 167 -16.58 10.93 -21.49
C TRP A 167 -17.49 10.77 -22.71
N LEU A 168 -16.92 10.37 -23.85
CA LEU A 168 -17.69 10.02 -25.05
C LEU A 168 -17.53 8.53 -25.36
N GLU A 169 -18.64 7.81 -25.45
CA GLU A 169 -18.67 6.41 -25.90
C GLU A 169 -19.39 6.38 -27.26
N ILE A 170 -18.68 6.10 -28.35
CA ILE A 170 -19.20 6.04 -29.72
C ILE A 170 -19.31 4.56 -30.10
N MET A 171 -20.48 4.10 -30.55
CA MET A 171 -20.72 2.68 -30.79
C MET A 171 -21.56 2.43 -32.04
N VAL A 172 -21.19 1.40 -32.79
CA VAL A 172 -21.96 0.90 -33.92
C VAL A 172 -22.96 -0.14 -33.42
N ASN A 173 -24.24 0.04 -33.74
CA ASN A 173 -25.26 -0.93 -33.37
C ASN A 173 -25.50 -1.97 -34.48
N ARG A 174 -26.30 -3.00 -34.17
CA ARG A 174 -26.68 -4.06 -35.11
C ARG A 174 -27.38 -3.58 -36.39
N ASN A 175 -27.99 -2.41 -36.38
CA ASN A 175 -28.65 -1.79 -37.54
C ASN A 175 -27.70 -0.88 -38.34
N ASN A 176 -26.38 -1.01 -38.14
CA ASN A 176 -25.34 -0.17 -38.75
C ASN A 176 -25.46 1.33 -38.42
N VAL A 177 -26.19 1.71 -37.36
CA VAL A 177 -26.28 3.11 -36.92
C VAL A 177 -25.23 3.41 -35.86
N ILE A 178 -24.48 4.48 -36.07
CA ILE A 178 -23.47 4.97 -35.15
C ILE A 178 -24.14 5.88 -34.11
N ASN A 179 -24.08 5.48 -32.84
CA ASN A 179 -24.62 6.24 -31.73
C ASN A 179 -23.49 6.73 -30.84
N VAL A 180 -23.73 7.83 -30.13
CA VAL A 180 -22.84 8.34 -29.10
C VAL A 180 -23.58 8.43 -27.76
N ARG A 181 -22.81 8.30 -26.70
CA ARG A 181 -23.23 8.48 -25.32
C ARG A 181 -22.26 9.42 -24.62
N VAL A 182 -22.80 10.39 -23.88
CA VAL A 182 -22.01 11.29 -23.02
C VAL A 182 -22.21 10.88 -21.57
N ASP A 183 -21.12 10.69 -20.81
CA ASP A 183 -21.14 10.35 -19.38
C ASP A 183 -22.10 9.21 -19.01
N ARG A 184 -22.14 8.17 -19.85
CA ARG A 184 -23.00 6.99 -19.67
C ARG A 184 -24.51 7.29 -19.62
N ARG A 185 -24.96 8.43 -20.18
CA ARG A 185 -26.39 8.82 -20.26
C ARG A 185 -27.11 8.19 -21.47
N ARG A 186 -28.20 8.81 -21.93
CA ARG A 186 -29.00 8.32 -23.05
C ARG A 186 -28.20 8.38 -24.36
N LYS A 187 -28.36 7.35 -25.21
CA LYS A 187 -27.75 7.29 -26.54
C LYS A 187 -28.49 8.18 -27.54
N PHE A 188 -27.75 8.80 -28.45
CA PHE A 188 -28.29 9.56 -29.58
C PHE A 188 -27.38 9.40 -30.81
N PRO A 189 -27.86 9.70 -32.04
CA PRO A 189 -27.05 9.56 -33.26
C PRO A 189 -25.78 10.41 -33.21
N ILE A 190 -24.65 9.90 -33.74
CA ILE A 190 -23.39 10.65 -33.73
C ILE A 190 -23.45 11.94 -34.56
N THR A 191 -24.31 12.00 -35.57
CA THR A 191 -24.52 13.17 -36.43
C THR A 191 -25.00 14.39 -35.65
N THR A 192 -25.81 14.20 -34.61
CA THR A 192 -26.21 15.28 -33.70
C THR A 192 -24.98 15.93 -33.04
N LEU A 193 -23.97 15.14 -32.65
CA LEU A 193 -22.72 15.66 -32.08
C LEU A 193 -21.83 16.31 -33.15
N LEU A 194 -21.77 15.77 -34.36
CA LEU A 194 -21.02 16.36 -35.48
C LEU A 194 -21.56 17.75 -35.86
N ARG A 195 -22.88 17.96 -35.83
CA ARG A 195 -23.50 19.27 -36.04
C ARG A 195 -23.07 20.28 -34.99
N ILE A 196 -22.98 19.87 -33.73
CA ILE A 196 -22.48 20.71 -32.63
C ILE A 196 -21.01 21.11 -32.82
N PHE A 197 -20.18 20.21 -33.36
CA PHE A 197 -18.75 20.46 -33.63
C PHE A 197 -18.50 21.20 -34.96
N GLY A 198 -19.54 21.62 -35.67
CA GLY A 198 -19.45 22.51 -36.84
C GLY A 198 -19.61 21.84 -38.21
N LEU A 199 -20.17 20.63 -38.30
CA LEU A 199 -20.63 20.03 -39.58
C LEU A 199 -22.15 20.13 -39.66
N SER A 200 -22.64 21.24 -40.18
CA SER A 200 -24.01 21.70 -39.94
C SER A 200 -25.03 20.95 -40.80
N THR A 201 -24.67 20.60 -42.04
CA THR A 201 -25.57 19.99 -43.02
C THR A 201 -25.24 18.53 -43.30
N ASP A 202 -26.24 17.78 -43.79
CA ASP A 202 -26.08 16.36 -44.16
C ASP A 202 -25.03 16.20 -45.28
N GLU A 203 -24.97 17.17 -46.20
CA GLU A 203 -24.01 17.23 -47.31
C GLU A 203 -22.58 17.42 -46.83
N GLU A 204 -22.33 18.32 -45.87
CA GLU A 204 -21.01 18.52 -45.26
C GLU A 204 -20.51 17.25 -44.55
N ILE A 205 -21.40 16.58 -43.81
CA ILE A 205 -21.08 15.32 -43.15
C ILE A 205 -20.69 14.28 -44.21
N LEU A 206 -21.52 14.08 -45.24
CA LEU A 206 -21.23 13.09 -46.29
C LEU A 206 -19.94 13.39 -47.08
N GLN A 207 -19.63 14.66 -47.36
CA GLN A 207 -18.39 15.06 -48.05
C GLN A 207 -17.14 14.73 -47.23
N VAL A 208 -17.14 15.03 -45.93
CA VAL A 208 -16.00 14.76 -45.03
C VAL A 208 -15.70 13.26 -44.93
N PHE A 209 -16.74 12.44 -45.05
CA PHE A 209 -16.63 10.98 -45.09
C PHE A 209 -16.81 10.41 -46.50
N ALA A 210 -16.42 11.10 -47.58
CA ALA A 210 -16.53 10.54 -48.93
C ALA A 210 -15.40 9.53 -49.29
N GLY A 211 -14.27 9.58 -48.57
CA GLY A 211 -13.02 8.90 -48.94
C GLY A 211 -12.91 7.40 -48.65
N GLU A 212 -13.85 6.76 -47.94
CA GLU A 212 -13.77 5.31 -47.65
C GLU A 212 -14.77 4.47 -48.43
N LYS A 213 -14.29 3.30 -48.86
CA LYS A 213 -14.92 2.39 -49.85
C LYS A 213 -16.34 1.91 -49.49
N LYS A 214 -16.81 2.08 -48.25
CA LYS A 214 -18.15 1.64 -47.76
C LYS A 214 -18.84 2.62 -46.80
N ASN A 215 -18.54 3.92 -46.86
CA ASN A 215 -19.11 4.91 -45.92
C ASN A 215 -20.64 5.02 -45.95
N ASN A 216 -21.27 4.78 -47.10
CA ASN A 216 -22.72 4.83 -47.27
C ASN A 216 -23.49 3.78 -46.44
N GLY A 217 -22.83 2.70 -45.98
CA GLY A 217 -23.49 1.63 -45.21
C GLY A 217 -23.77 1.95 -43.74
N PHE A 218 -23.12 2.97 -43.17
CA PHE A 218 -23.24 3.34 -41.75
C PHE A 218 -23.73 4.77 -41.53
N LEU A 219 -23.25 5.72 -42.34
CA LEU A 219 -23.61 7.14 -42.18
C LEU A 219 -25.03 7.44 -42.69
N LEU A 220 -25.47 6.87 -43.82
CA LEU A 220 -26.83 7.09 -44.33
C LEU A 220 -27.91 6.58 -43.34
N PRO A 221 -27.83 5.33 -42.81
CA PRO A 221 -28.76 4.89 -41.76
C PRO A 221 -28.73 5.75 -40.49
N THR A 222 -27.59 6.36 -40.19
CA THR A 222 -27.44 7.24 -39.03
C THR A 222 -28.15 8.58 -39.27
N ILE A 223 -27.98 9.18 -40.45
CA ILE A 223 -28.66 10.44 -40.84
C ILE A 223 -30.17 10.24 -40.94
N GLU A 224 -30.65 9.11 -41.46
CA GLU A 224 -32.08 8.79 -41.53
C GLU A 224 -32.73 8.67 -40.14
N LYS A 225 -31.95 8.20 -39.15
CA LYS A 225 -32.41 8.06 -37.77
C LYS A 225 -32.28 9.34 -36.95
N ASP A 226 -31.48 10.30 -37.39
CA ASP A 226 -31.29 11.58 -36.74
C ASP A 226 -32.49 12.49 -36.96
N SER A 227 -33.15 12.88 -35.87
CA SER A 227 -34.28 13.80 -35.89
C SER A 227 -33.86 15.26 -36.09
N THR A 228 -32.56 15.56 -36.03
CA THR A 228 -32.04 16.94 -36.11
C THR A 228 -31.45 17.23 -37.48
N LYS A 229 -31.75 18.42 -38.03
CA LYS A 229 -31.27 18.89 -39.34
C LYS A 229 -30.41 20.16 -39.25
N SER A 230 -30.44 20.87 -38.14
CA SER A 230 -29.62 22.06 -37.90
C SER A 230 -28.82 21.98 -36.60
N THR A 231 -27.79 22.81 -36.47
CA THR A 231 -26.99 22.92 -35.22
C THR A 231 -27.85 23.34 -34.03
N GLN A 232 -28.86 24.20 -34.23
CA GLN A 232 -29.75 24.64 -33.15
C GLN A 232 -30.63 23.51 -32.63
N GLU A 233 -31.22 22.73 -33.53
CA GLU A 233 -31.98 21.52 -33.18
C GLU A 233 -31.10 20.48 -32.48
N ALA A 234 -29.86 20.31 -32.94
CA ALA A 234 -28.89 19.42 -32.32
C ALA A 234 -28.54 19.82 -30.88
N LEU A 235 -28.34 21.11 -30.62
CA LEU A 235 -28.11 21.64 -29.26
C LEU A 235 -29.30 21.35 -28.33
N ILE A 236 -30.52 21.54 -28.83
CA ILE A 236 -31.77 21.29 -28.08
C ILE A 236 -31.91 19.81 -27.75
N GLU A 237 -31.76 18.92 -28.74
CA GLU A 237 -31.84 17.48 -28.54
C GLU A 237 -30.76 17.00 -27.55
N PHE A 238 -29.53 17.48 -27.71
CA PHE A 238 -28.42 17.19 -26.81
C PHE A 238 -28.72 17.61 -25.36
N TYR A 239 -29.25 18.82 -25.16
CA TYR A 239 -29.65 19.34 -23.86
C TYR A 239 -30.73 18.47 -23.21
N GLN A 240 -31.78 18.10 -23.96
CA GLN A 240 -32.88 17.27 -23.47
C GLN A 240 -32.42 15.87 -23.03
N LYS A 241 -31.46 15.26 -23.74
CA LYS A 241 -30.91 13.94 -23.34
C LYS A 241 -30.08 14.01 -22.08
N LEU A 242 -29.32 15.10 -21.90
CA LEU A 242 -28.51 15.30 -20.70
C LEU A 242 -29.37 15.68 -19.51
N ARG A 243 -30.25 16.67 -19.64
CA ARG A 243 -31.05 17.24 -18.55
C ARG A 243 -32.55 17.02 -18.80
N PRO A 244 -33.06 15.80 -18.61
CA PRO A 244 -34.48 15.52 -18.83
C PRO A 244 -35.33 16.27 -17.81
N GLY A 245 -36.32 17.05 -18.30
CA GLY A 245 -37.29 17.76 -17.46
C GLY A 245 -36.95 19.24 -17.18
N GLU A 246 -35.77 19.73 -17.58
CA GLU A 246 -35.47 21.17 -17.54
C GLU A 246 -36.07 21.90 -18.75
N PRO A 247 -36.53 23.15 -18.59
CA PRO A 247 -37.04 23.95 -19.71
C PRO A 247 -35.94 24.17 -20.74
N VAL A 248 -36.27 23.93 -22.01
CA VAL A 248 -35.29 23.94 -23.09
C VAL A 248 -35.18 25.34 -23.66
N VAL A 249 -34.12 26.04 -23.27
CA VAL A 249 -33.76 27.36 -23.79
C VAL A 249 -32.49 27.19 -24.61
N LEU A 250 -32.49 27.68 -25.85
CA LEU A 250 -31.36 27.54 -26.79
C LEU A 250 -30.06 28.08 -26.19
N GLU A 251 -30.12 29.22 -25.49
CA GLU A 251 -28.94 29.84 -24.88
C GLU A 251 -28.32 28.96 -23.80
N ASN A 252 -29.15 28.36 -22.93
CA ASN A 252 -28.69 27.42 -21.91
C ASN A 252 -28.08 26.15 -22.54
N ALA A 253 -28.66 25.68 -23.64
CA ALA A 253 -28.14 24.53 -24.37
C ALA A 253 -26.76 24.82 -24.99
N ARG A 254 -26.60 26.01 -25.57
CA ARG A 254 -25.32 26.48 -26.12
C ARG A 254 -24.27 26.64 -25.03
N GLU A 255 -24.61 27.30 -23.92
CA GLU A 255 -23.70 27.48 -22.79
C GLU A 255 -23.27 26.14 -22.16
N LEU A 256 -24.19 25.17 -22.06
CA LEU A 256 -23.87 23.84 -21.56
C LEU A 256 -22.81 23.15 -22.42
N VAL A 257 -23.00 23.16 -23.74
CA VAL A 257 -22.09 22.54 -24.71
C VAL A 257 -20.73 23.23 -24.71
N GLU A 258 -20.71 24.56 -24.74
CA GLU A 258 -19.49 25.36 -24.66
C GLU A 258 -18.68 24.99 -23.42
N ASN A 259 -19.35 24.92 -22.28
CA ASN A 259 -18.73 24.53 -21.02
C ASN A 259 -18.34 23.04 -20.94
N MET A 260 -18.95 22.17 -21.73
CA MET A 260 -18.74 20.72 -21.67
C MET A 260 -17.59 20.25 -22.56
N PHE A 261 -17.36 20.86 -23.73
CA PHE A 261 -16.35 20.40 -24.69
C PHE A 261 -15.33 21.45 -25.09
N PHE A 262 -15.70 22.73 -25.12
CA PHE A 262 -14.86 23.80 -25.68
C PHE A 262 -14.17 24.65 -24.60
N ASN A 263 -14.67 24.62 -23.36
CA ASN A 263 -14.07 25.28 -22.22
C ASN A 263 -12.94 24.45 -21.59
N ARG A 264 -11.69 24.89 -21.78
CA ARG A 264 -10.46 24.26 -21.26
C ARG A 264 -10.45 24.03 -19.75
N ARG A 265 -11.15 24.87 -18.98
CA ARG A 265 -11.21 24.74 -17.51
C ARG A 265 -12.06 23.54 -17.06
N ARG A 266 -12.97 23.09 -17.92
CA ARG A 266 -13.91 22.00 -17.63
C ARG A 266 -13.64 20.73 -18.43
N TYR A 267 -13.13 20.88 -19.65
CA TYR A 267 -12.73 19.79 -20.52
C TYR A 267 -11.26 19.93 -20.92
N ASN A 268 -10.46 18.91 -20.61
CA ASN A 268 -9.04 18.93 -20.89
C ASN A 268 -8.53 17.50 -21.15
N LEU A 269 -7.89 17.29 -22.30
CA LEU A 269 -7.20 16.05 -22.68
C LEU A 269 -5.81 15.95 -22.02
N GLY A 270 -5.21 17.09 -21.67
CA GLY A 270 -3.82 17.24 -21.28
C GLY A 270 -2.86 16.95 -22.42
N GLY A 271 -1.56 17.21 -22.20
CA GLY A 271 -0.52 16.84 -23.15
C GLY A 271 -0.51 15.34 -23.46
N VAL A 272 -0.75 14.50 -22.44
CA VAL A 272 -0.83 13.03 -22.60
C VAL A 272 -1.97 12.61 -23.52
N GLY A 273 -3.18 13.14 -23.33
CA GLY A 273 -4.34 12.77 -24.14
C GLY A 273 -4.21 13.23 -25.59
N ARG A 274 -3.67 14.43 -25.82
CA ARG A 274 -3.38 14.94 -27.16
C ARG A 274 -2.34 14.09 -27.88
N PHE A 275 -1.20 13.82 -27.23
CA PHE A 275 -0.14 12.93 -27.73
C PHE A 275 -0.72 11.55 -28.11
N ARG A 276 -1.55 10.97 -27.24
CA ARG A 276 -2.16 9.65 -27.46
C ARG A 276 -3.13 9.64 -28.63
N ILE A 277 -4.00 10.63 -28.78
CA ILE A 277 -4.92 10.74 -29.91
C ILE A 277 -4.14 10.91 -31.22
N ASN A 278 -3.12 11.78 -31.22
CA ASN A 278 -2.23 11.98 -32.37
C ASN A 278 -1.54 10.67 -32.78
N LYS A 279 -0.90 9.98 -31.84
CA LYS A 279 -0.19 8.71 -32.09
C LYS A 279 -1.14 7.62 -32.57
N ARG A 280 -2.35 7.53 -32.00
CA ARG A 280 -3.33 6.47 -32.30
C ARG A 280 -4.01 6.63 -33.66
N LEU A 281 -4.29 7.87 -34.05
CA LEU A 281 -5.03 8.20 -35.28
C LEU A 281 -4.10 8.68 -36.42
N GLY A 282 -2.81 8.87 -36.15
CA GLY A 282 -1.84 9.39 -37.12
C GLY A 282 -2.03 10.88 -37.43
N LEU A 283 -2.53 11.66 -36.48
CA LEU A 283 -2.74 13.10 -36.63
C LEU A 283 -1.47 13.89 -36.28
N ASN A 284 -1.17 14.93 -37.04
CA ASN A 284 -0.02 15.82 -36.81
C ASN A 284 -0.49 17.19 -36.30
N ILE A 285 -1.22 17.19 -35.19
CA ILE A 285 -1.71 18.41 -34.51
C ILE A 285 -0.74 18.74 -33.38
N ASP A 286 -0.35 20.00 -33.23
CA ASP A 286 0.60 20.42 -32.18
C ASP A 286 0.09 20.08 -30.77
N GLU A 287 1.01 19.70 -29.89
CA GLU A 287 0.73 19.25 -28.52
C GLU A 287 0.65 20.40 -27.51
N GLY A 288 0.67 21.64 -28.01
CA GLY A 288 0.55 22.84 -27.20
C GLY A 288 -0.75 22.90 -26.38
N PRO A 289 -0.75 23.65 -25.26
CA PRO A 289 -1.92 23.82 -24.39
C PRO A 289 -3.19 24.28 -25.13
N GLU A 290 -3.01 24.91 -26.29
CA GLU A 290 -4.11 25.37 -27.10
C GLU A 290 -4.95 24.26 -27.76
N ASN A 291 -4.37 23.07 -27.89
CA ASN A 291 -4.98 21.93 -28.54
C ASN A 291 -5.40 20.83 -27.56
N TRP A 292 -5.39 21.09 -26.25
CA TRP A 292 -5.80 20.13 -25.21
C TRP A 292 -7.32 19.96 -25.08
N ILE A 293 -8.10 20.36 -26.08
CA ILE A 293 -9.54 20.12 -26.16
C ILE A 293 -9.82 19.21 -27.35
N LEU A 294 -11.00 18.57 -27.34
CA LEU A 294 -11.43 17.77 -28.47
C LEU A 294 -11.75 18.69 -29.66
N LYS A 295 -11.10 18.47 -30.80
CA LYS A 295 -11.38 19.20 -32.04
C LYS A 295 -12.30 18.43 -32.97
N LYS A 296 -12.84 19.14 -33.96
CA LYS A 296 -13.66 18.55 -35.02
C LYS A 296 -12.89 17.47 -35.79
N GLU A 297 -11.62 17.73 -36.08
CA GLU A 297 -10.74 16.81 -36.80
C GLU A 297 -10.55 15.49 -36.04
N ASP A 298 -10.48 15.55 -34.71
CA ASP A 298 -10.36 14.36 -33.87
C ASP A 298 -11.61 13.49 -33.96
N LEU A 299 -12.79 14.10 -33.82
CA LEU A 299 -14.06 13.39 -33.87
C LEU A 299 -14.28 12.70 -35.23
N VAL A 300 -13.92 13.37 -36.33
CA VAL A 300 -13.95 12.81 -37.68
C VAL A 300 -13.00 11.62 -37.81
N ALA A 301 -11.75 11.77 -37.37
CA ALA A 301 -10.76 10.70 -37.46
C ALA A 301 -11.13 9.47 -36.61
N ILE A 302 -11.75 9.67 -35.45
CA ILE A 302 -12.25 8.58 -34.60
C ILE A 302 -13.36 7.80 -35.31
N ILE A 303 -14.30 8.49 -35.95
CA ILE A 303 -15.41 7.86 -36.68
C ILE A 303 -14.88 7.13 -37.92
N GLN A 304 -13.96 7.73 -38.68
CA GLN A 304 -13.29 7.06 -39.80
C GLN A 304 -12.62 5.76 -39.36
N TYR A 305 -11.82 5.80 -38.28
CA TYR A 305 -11.16 4.61 -37.77
C TYR A 305 -12.17 3.55 -37.28
N LEU A 306 -13.26 3.95 -36.65
CA LEU A 306 -14.34 3.04 -36.24
C LEU A 306 -15.01 2.36 -37.44
N ILE A 307 -15.21 3.08 -38.55
CA ILE A 307 -15.75 2.51 -39.80
C ILE A 307 -14.74 1.54 -40.43
N LYS A 308 -13.44 1.87 -40.45
CA LYS A 308 -12.38 0.95 -40.90
C LYS A 308 -12.39 -0.35 -40.11
N LEU A 309 -12.48 -0.27 -38.78
CA LEU A 309 -12.56 -1.45 -37.91
C LEU A 309 -13.78 -2.31 -38.24
N GLN A 310 -14.94 -1.70 -38.49
CA GLN A 310 -16.14 -2.42 -38.88
C GLN A 310 -16.02 -3.11 -40.24
N ASN A 311 -15.12 -2.63 -41.10
CA ASN A 311 -14.71 -3.25 -42.36
C ASN A 311 -13.55 -4.27 -42.20
N ASN A 312 -13.16 -4.60 -40.96
CA ASN A 312 -12.02 -5.45 -40.61
C ASN A 312 -10.65 -4.90 -41.02
N GLU A 313 -10.53 -3.57 -41.16
CA GLU A 313 -9.28 -2.88 -41.44
C GLU A 313 -8.81 -2.13 -40.18
N GLY A 314 -7.78 -2.65 -39.51
CA GLY A 314 -7.19 -2.03 -38.31
C GLY A 314 -7.03 -3.00 -37.13
N LYS A 315 -6.62 -2.45 -35.98
CA LYS A 315 -6.46 -3.18 -34.72
C LYS A 315 -7.28 -2.55 -33.59
N VAL A 316 -7.79 -3.40 -32.70
CA VAL A 316 -8.41 -3.01 -31.42
C VAL A 316 -7.32 -2.79 -30.36
N ASP A 317 -7.65 -2.03 -29.32
CA ASP A 317 -6.75 -1.70 -28.22
C ASP A 317 -6.95 -2.67 -27.05
N ASP A 318 -5.84 -3.18 -26.49
CA ASP A 318 -5.84 -3.90 -25.23
C ASP A 318 -5.75 -2.91 -24.06
N ILE A 319 -6.83 -2.78 -23.30
CA ILE A 319 -6.93 -1.85 -22.16
C ILE A 319 -5.92 -2.16 -21.04
N ASP A 320 -5.48 -3.42 -20.93
CA ASP A 320 -4.56 -3.87 -19.89
C ASP A 320 -3.08 -3.67 -20.26
N HIS A 321 -2.80 -3.38 -21.54
CA HIS A 321 -1.46 -3.01 -22.02
C HIS A 321 -0.92 -1.73 -21.33
N LEU A 322 0.35 -1.72 -20.91
CA LEU A 322 0.96 -0.57 -20.24
C LEU A 322 1.17 0.67 -21.12
N ALA A 323 0.98 0.58 -22.43
CA ALA A 323 0.88 1.77 -23.29
C ALA A 323 -0.46 2.50 -23.12
N ASN A 324 -1.49 1.80 -22.64
CA ASN A 324 -2.84 2.31 -22.45
C ASN A 324 -3.11 2.70 -20.99
N ARG A 325 -2.17 2.36 -20.09
CA ARG A 325 -2.20 2.67 -18.66
C ARG A 325 -1.00 3.51 -18.28
N ARG A 326 -1.21 4.50 -17.41
CA ARG A 326 -0.15 5.38 -16.93
C ARG A 326 -0.15 5.48 -15.42
N ILE A 327 1.02 5.79 -14.88
CA ILE A 327 1.21 6.04 -13.46
C ILE A 327 0.96 7.52 -13.17
N LYS A 328 -0.01 7.77 -12.29
CA LYS A 328 -0.17 9.04 -11.58
C LYS A 328 0.69 9.00 -10.33
N ARG A 329 1.73 9.82 -10.33
CA ARG A 329 2.66 9.99 -9.19
C ARG A 329 2.11 11.03 -8.20
N VAL A 330 2.72 11.14 -7.03
CA VAL A 330 2.26 12.01 -5.92
C VAL A 330 1.96 13.44 -6.35
N GLY A 331 2.85 14.07 -7.14
CA GLY A 331 2.68 15.46 -7.54
C GLY A 331 1.45 15.69 -8.42
N GLU A 332 1.22 14.81 -9.37
CA GLU A 332 0.04 14.87 -10.24
C GLU A 332 -1.26 14.56 -9.47
N GLN A 333 -1.22 13.58 -8.57
CA GLN A 333 -2.37 13.27 -7.71
C GLN A 333 -2.77 14.47 -6.84
N LEU A 334 -1.79 15.23 -6.33
CA LEU A 334 -2.05 16.46 -5.56
C LEU A 334 -2.68 17.55 -6.42
N ILE A 335 -2.22 17.72 -7.66
CA ILE A 335 -2.76 18.70 -8.60
C ILE A 335 -4.20 18.36 -9.02
N GLU A 336 -4.41 17.17 -9.57
CA GLU A 336 -5.71 16.76 -10.09
C GLU A 336 -6.78 16.64 -8.99
N GLY A 337 -6.36 16.23 -7.79
CA GLY A 337 -7.24 16.02 -6.65
C GLY A 337 -7.40 17.28 -5.79
N PRO A 338 -6.70 17.36 -4.65
CA PRO A 338 -6.99 18.36 -3.62
C PRO A 338 -6.72 19.80 -4.06
N PHE A 339 -5.68 20.08 -4.86
CA PHE A 339 -5.35 21.45 -5.27
C PHE A 339 -6.38 22.02 -6.23
N ARG A 340 -6.66 21.35 -7.35
CA ARG A 340 -7.66 21.82 -8.33
C ARG A 340 -9.04 21.98 -7.67
N VAL A 341 -9.49 20.99 -6.89
CA VAL A 341 -10.77 21.06 -6.18
C VAL A 341 -10.79 22.20 -5.16
N GLY A 342 -9.72 22.37 -4.38
CA GLY A 342 -9.57 23.43 -3.39
C GLY A 342 -9.60 24.83 -4.03
N PHE A 343 -8.89 25.02 -5.14
CA PHE A 343 -8.89 26.30 -5.84
C PHE A 343 -10.21 26.60 -6.57
N LEU A 344 -10.91 25.60 -7.13
CA LEU A 344 -12.25 25.81 -7.70
C LEU A 344 -13.26 26.26 -6.63
N ARG A 345 -13.18 25.68 -5.42
CA ARG A 345 -13.98 26.14 -4.26
C ARG A 345 -13.59 27.56 -3.86
N LEU A 346 -12.29 27.87 -3.86
CA LEU A 346 -11.78 29.20 -3.55
C LEU A 346 -12.23 30.25 -4.57
N GLU A 347 -12.18 29.95 -5.87
CA GLU A 347 -12.64 30.85 -6.94
C GLU A 347 -14.11 31.23 -6.73
N ARG A 348 -14.97 30.23 -6.48
CA ARG A 348 -16.39 30.45 -6.22
C ARG A 348 -16.60 31.36 -5.01
N ALA A 349 -15.92 31.08 -3.90
CA ALA A 349 -16.02 31.89 -2.69
C ALA A 349 -15.51 33.32 -2.89
N ILE A 350 -14.46 33.52 -3.70
CA ILE A 350 -13.95 34.85 -4.08
C ILE A 350 -15.02 35.61 -4.87
N LYS A 351 -15.65 34.98 -5.87
CA LYS A 351 -16.71 35.62 -6.68
C LYS A 351 -17.92 36.02 -5.85
N GLU A 352 -18.36 35.14 -4.95
CA GLU A 352 -19.44 35.42 -4.00
C GLU A 352 -19.08 36.60 -3.10
N LYS A 353 -17.87 36.62 -2.53
CA LYS A 353 -17.42 37.77 -1.73
C LYS A 353 -17.31 39.07 -2.53
N MET A 354 -16.80 39.04 -3.76
CA MET A 354 -16.70 40.23 -4.61
C MET A 354 -18.07 40.89 -4.86
N SER A 355 -19.15 40.09 -4.93
CA SER A 355 -20.51 40.64 -5.10
C SER A 355 -21.08 41.33 -3.87
N LEU A 356 -20.51 41.09 -2.67
CA LEU A 356 -20.97 41.69 -1.43
C LEU A 356 -20.39 43.09 -1.19
N PHE A 357 -19.28 43.44 -1.82
CA PHE A 357 -18.60 44.71 -1.60
C PHE A 357 -18.99 45.76 -2.64
N SER A 358 -19.16 47.01 -2.18
CA SER A 358 -19.40 48.14 -3.06
C SER A 358 -18.16 48.46 -3.91
N PRO A 359 -18.30 48.82 -5.19
CA PRO A 359 -17.18 49.21 -6.05
C PRO A 359 -16.39 50.45 -5.58
N ASP A 360 -16.96 51.24 -4.65
CA ASP A 360 -16.35 52.46 -4.14
C ASP A 360 -15.45 52.23 -2.92
N GLU A 361 -15.46 51.02 -2.35
CA GLU A 361 -14.66 50.66 -1.18
C GLU A 361 -13.23 50.20 -1.55
N GLU A 362 -12.24 50.57 -0.74
CA GLU A 362 -10.89 50.02 -0.85
C GLU A 362 -10.78 48.68 -0.12
N ILE A 363 -10.67 47.60 -0.90
CA ILE A 363 -10.60 46.23 -0.38
C ILE A 363 -9.16 45.71 -0.50
N LEU A 364 -8.66 45.10 0.57
CA LEU A 364 -7.41 44.35 0.53
C LEU A 364 -7.65 42.95 -0.06
N PRO A 365 -6.77 42.46 -0.95
CA PRO A 365 -6.91 41.11 -1.54
C PRO A 365 -7.06 39.99 -0.50
N SER A 366 -6.41 40.12 0.67
CA SER A 366 -6.50 39.14 1.76
C SER A 366 -7.93 38.95 2.31
N ARG A 367 -8.83 39.94 2.21
CA ARG A 367 -10.22 39.79 2.68
C ARG A 367 -11.06 38.90 1.77
N LEU A 368 -10.72 38.82 0.48
CA LEU A 368 -11.43 38.02 -0.51
C LEU A 368 -11.04 36.54 -0.44
N ILE A 369 -9.80 36.25 -0.06
CA ILE A 369 -9.25 34.89 -0.07
C ILE A 369 -9.53 34.18 1.27
N ASN A 370 -10.01 32.94 1.21
CA ASN A 370 -10.17 32.08 2.39
C ASN A 370 -9.31 30.81 2.25
N ALA A 371 -8.13 30.81 2.88
CA ALA A 371 -7.20 29.69 2.87
C ALA A 371 -7.78 28.35 3.39
N ARG A 372 -8.79 28.39 4.28
CA ARG A 372 -9.37 27.18 4.89
C ARG A 372 -9.95 26.20 3.86
N LEU A 373 -10.45 26.71 2.74
CA LEU A 373 -11.04 25.86 1.68
C LEU A 373 -10.00 24.97 1.00
N LEU A 374 -8.78 25.51 0.79
CA LEU A 374 -7.67 24.78 0.21
C LEU A 374 -7.06 23.80 1.24
N VAL A 375 -6.80 24.29 2.45
CA VAL A 375 -6.24 23.47 3.54
C VAL A 375 -7.13 22.27 3.86
N ALA A 376 -8.46 22.45 3.89
CA ALA A 376 -9.40 21.36 4.12
C ALA A 376 -9.31 20.27 3.05
N ALA A 377 -9.23 20.64 1.77
CA ALA A 377 -9.11 19.68 0.67
C ALA A 377 -7.78 18.90 0.71
N ILE A 378 -6.67 19.58 1.05
CA ILE A 378 -5.36 18.93 1.21
C ILE A 378 -5.38 17.96 2.40
N ASN A 379 -5.91 18.39 3.54
CA ASN A 379 -6.00 17.54 4.73
C ASN A 379 -6.89 16.30 4.50
N GLU A 380 -8.01 16.45 3.78
CA GLU A 380 -8.88 15.34 3.39
C GLU A 380 -8.12 14.31 2.55
N PHE A 381 -7.32 14.75 1.57
CA PHE A 381 -6.49 13.88 0.75
C PHE A 381 -5.46 13.11 1.60
N PHE A 382 -4.67 13.80 2.42
CA PHE A 382 -3.60 13.14 3.17
C PHE A 382 -4.11 12.24 4.29
N ARG A 383 -5.26 12.55 4.91
CA ARG A 383 -5.81 11.74 6.02
C ARG A 383 -6.64 10.56 5.53
N SER A 384 -7.55 10.79 4.59
CA SER A 384 -8.65 9.86 4.26
C SER A 384 -8.51 9.16 2.92
N ASN A 385 -7.65 9.63 2.01
CA ASN A 385 -7.49 8.98 0.71
C ASN A 385 -6.86 7.59 0.85
N GLN A 386 -7.44 6.60 0.18
CA GLN A 386 -6.92 5.23 0.13
C GLN A 386 -5.47 5.14 -0.37
N LEU A 387 -5.01 6.08 -1.19
CA LEU A 387 -3.65 6.15 -1.71
C LEU A 387 -2.66 6.78 -0.71
N SER A 388 -3.14 7.51 0.30
CA SER A 388 -2.31 8.02 1.39
C SER A 388 -2.24 6.99 2.51
N THR A 389 -1.26 6.09 2.43
CA THR A 389 -1.11 4.99 3.39
C THR A 389 -0.08 5.31 4.45
N ILE A 390 -0.28 4.78 5.67
CA ILE A 390 0.77 4.76 6.70
C ILE A 390 1.97 3.99 6.14
N LEU A 391 3.18 4.53 6.35
CA LEU A 391 4.41 3.86 5.93
C LEU A 391 4.55 2.53 6.68
N ASP A 392 4.80 1.45 5.95
CA ASP A 392 5.10 0.14 6.56
C ASP A 392 6.56 0.10 7.04
N GLN A 393 6.78 0.39 8.31
CA GLN A 393 8.10 0.47 8.95
C GLN A 393 8.44 -0.79 9.75
N THR A 394 7.91 -1.94 9.34
CA THR A 394 8.28 -3.23 9.95
C THR A 394 9.79 -3.45 9.87
N ASN A 395 10.39 -3.22 8.70
CA ASN A 395 11.83 -3.18 8.47
C ASN A 395 12.18 -2.28 7.26
N LEU A 396 13.47 -2.10 6.95
CA LEU A 396 13.86 -1.20 5.84
C LEU A 396 13.33 -1.66 4.47
N LEU A 397 13.21 -2.97 4.24
CA LEU A 397 12.71 -3.48 2.97
C LEU A 397 11.23 -3.15 2.81
N SER A 398 10.42 -3.25 3.88
CA SER A 398 9.00 -2.90 3.83
C SER A 398 8.79 -1.42 3.50
N GLU A 399 9.62 -0.52 4.05
CA GLU A 399 9.58 0.91 3.74
C GLU A 399 9.76 1.18 2.24
N ILE A 400 10.81 0.61 1.65
CA ILE A 400 11.17 0.79 0.24
C ILE A 400 10.12 0.17 -0.68
N ASP A 401 9.66 -1.03 -0.36
CA ASP A 401 8.63 -1.73 -1.13
C ASP A 401 7.32 -0.92 -1.12
N ASN A 402 6.99 -0.27 0.00
CA ASN A 402 5.82 0.58 0.13
C ASN A 402 5.92 1.86 -0.73
N LEU A 403 7.09 2.50 -0.81
CA LEU A 403 7.34 3.67 -1.68
C LEU A 403 7.22 3.36 -3.18
N ARG A 404 7.56 2.12 -3.57
CA ARG A 404 7.53 1.64 -4.96
C ARG A 404 6.25 0.88 -5.33
N ARG A 405 5.25 0.93 -4.44
CA ARG A 405 3.94 0.30 -4.66
C ARG A 405 3.15 1.06 -5.72
N ILE A 406 2.43 0.29 -6.54
CA ILE A 406 1.50 0.73 -7.57
C ILE A 406 0.13 0.15 -7.24
N SER A 407 -0.92 0.97 -7.30
CA SER A 407 -2.30 0.56 -7.08
C SER A 407 -3.18 0.94 -8.26
N VAL A 408 -4.00 0.01 -8.74
CA VAL A 408 -5.04 0.29 -9.75
C VAL A 408 -6.32 0.88 -9.11
N MET A 409 -6.41 0.78 -7.78
CA MET A 409 -7.51 1.34 -6.98
C MET A 409 -7.35 2.85 -6.74
N GLY A 410 -8.32 3.48 -6.07
CA GLY A 410 -8.33 4.92 -5.79
C GLY A 410 -9.26 5.70 -6.73
N SER A 411 -9.28 7.03 -6.57
CA SER A 411 -10.12 7.92 -7.37
C SER A 411 -9.83 7.79 -8.87
N GLY A 412 -10.86 7.55 -9.69
CA GLY A 412 -10.70 7.30 -11.13
C GLY A 412 -10.12 5.93 -11.51
N GLY A 413 -9.83 5.08 -10.53
CA GLY A 413 -9.38 3.70 -10.70
C GLY A 413 -10.53 2.68 -10.66
N VAL A 414 -10.21 1.46 -10.24
CA VAL A 414 -11.19 0.35 -10.17
C VAL A 414 -11.36 -0.10 -8.71
N THR A 415 -12.60 -0.43 -8.30
CA THR A 415 -12.86 -1.04 -6.99
C THR A 415 -12.63 -2.54 -7.02
N ARG A 416 -12.33 -3.15 -5.87
CA ARG A 416 -12.00 -4.60 -5.77
C ARG A 416 -13.06 -5.50 -6.40
N GLU A 417 -14.33 -5.18 -6.17
CA GLU A 417 -15.51 -5.93 -6.63
C GLU A 417 -15.77 -5.79 -8.13
N ARG A 418 -15.35 -4.66 -8.73
CA ARG A 418 -15.56 -4.37 -10.16
C ARG A 418 -14.35 -4.73 -11.02
N ALA A 419 -13.24 -5.14 -10.41
CA ALA A 419 -12.05 -5.54 -11.12
C ALA A 419 -12.26 -6.88 -11.83
N SER A 420 -12.00 -6.91 -13.14
CA SER A 420 -12.02 -8.14 -13.94
C SER A 420 -10.89 -9.09 -13.52
N PHE A 421 -10.88 -10.31 -14.07
CA PHE A 421 -9.71 -11.18 -13.94
C PHE A 421 -8.54 -10.70 -14.79
N SER A 422 -8.79 -10.14 -15.98
CA SER A 422 -7.75 -9.67 -16.91
C SER A 422 -6.82 -8.61 -16.30
N ILE A 423 -7.39 -7.66 -15.53
CA ILE A 423 -6.61 -6.60 -14.86
C ILE A 423 -5.74 -7.11 -13.72
N ARG A 424 -6.02 -8.31 -13.21
CA ARG A 424 -5.26 -8.96 -12.13
C ARG A 424 -4.14 -9.84 -12.67
N ASP A 425 -4.22 -10.22 -13.94
CA ASP A 425 -3.28 -11.12 -14.58
C ASP A 425 -1.98 -10.40 -14.98
N ILE A 426 -0.93 -11.19 -15.21
CA ILE A 426 0.37 -10.69 -15.65
C ILE A 426 0.33 -10.49 -17.16
N HIS A 427 0.56 -9.25 -17.59
CA HIS A 427 0.56 -8.88 -19.00
C HIS A 427 2.00 -8.77 -19.54
N HIS A 428 2.27 -9.20 -20.79
CA HIS A 428 3.63 -9.18 -21.38
C HIS A 428 4.31 -7.79 -21.34
N SER A 429 3.56 -6.72 -21.62
CA SER A 429 4.01 -5.32 -21.48
C SER A 429 4.58 -4.93 -20.11
N GLN A 430 4.28 -5.68 -19.04
CA GLN A 430 4.80 -5.45 -17.69
C GLN A 430 6.29 -5.82 -17.54
N TYR A 431 6.86 -6.54 -18.50
CA TYR A 431 8.25 -6.98 -18.46
C TYR A 431 9.22 -5.81 -18.26
N GLY A 432 10.10 -5.92 -17.25
CA GLY A 432 11.05 -4.86 -16.90
C GLY A 432 10.44 -3.62 -16.25
N ARG A 433 9.12 -3.55 -16.06
CA ARG A 433 8.39 -2.37 -15.58
C ARG A 433 7.66 -2.61 -14.26
N ILE A 434 6.89 -3.69 -14.18
CA ILE A 434 6.17 -4.14 -12.98
C ILE A 434 6.68 -5.53 -12.59
N CYS A 435 6.99 -5.73 -11.31
CA CYS A 435 7.51 -7.00 -10.83
C CYS A 435 6.44 -8.10 -10.93
N PRO A 436 6.71 -9.23 -11.63
CA PRO A 436 5.73 -10.30 -11.83
C PRO A 436 5.53 -11.19 -10.58
N VAL A 437 6.46 -11.14 -9.62
CA VAL A 437 6.45 -12.02 -8.43
C VAL A 437 5.80 -11.35 -7.23
N ARG A 438 5.82 -10.01 -7.16
CA ARG A 438 5.45 -9.25 -5.97
C ARG A 438 4.03 -8.69 -6.09
N THR A 439 3.07 -9.30 -5.39
CA THR A 439 1.69 -8.80 -5.23
C THR A 439 1.02 -9.44 -4.00
N PRO A 440 0.09 -8.79 -3.28
CA PRO A 440 -0.63 -9.41 -2.16
C PRO A 440 -1.38 -10.70 -2.54
N GLU A 441 -1.39 -11.71 -1.66
CA GLU A 441 -2.10 -12.99 -1.88
C GLU A 441 -3.63 -12.88 -1.76
N GLY A 442 -4.11 -11.86 -1.04
CA GLY A 442 -5.54 -11.70 -0.73
C GLY A 442 -6.36 -11.06 -1.86
N PRO A 443 -7.50 -10.39 -1.54
CA PRO A 443 -8.41 -9.83 -2.55
C PRO A 443 -7.79 -8.71 -3.41
N ASN A 444 -6.59 -8.24 -3.04
CA ASN A 444 -5.83 -7.22 -3.77
C ASN A 444 -4.83 -7.80 -4.78
N ILE A 445 -4.78 -9.13 -4.96
CA ILE A 445 -3.89 -9.77 -5.95
C ILE A 445 -4.07 -9.14 -7.34
N GLY A 446 -2.94 -8.75 -7.95
CA GLY A 446 -2.86 -8.07 -9.25
C GLY A 446 -3.34 -6.61 -9.26
N LEU A 447 -4.13 -6.17 -8.28
CA LEU A 447 -4.58 -4.78 -8.16
C LEU A 447 -3.54 -3.89 -7.47
N VAL A 448 -2.72 -4.50 -6.62
CA VAL A 448 -1.56 -3.87 -6.00
C VAL A 448 -0.31 -4.60 -6.50
N THR A 449 0.52 -3.86 -7.21
CA THR A 449 1.76 -4.35 -7.82
C THR A 449 2.92 -3.41 -7.46
N TYR A 450 4.13 -3.72 -7.90
CA TYR A 450 5.34 -3.03 -7.46
C TYR A 450 6.26 -2.78 -8.64
N LEU A 451 6.94 -1.63 -8.65
CA LEU A 451 7.90 -1.28 -9.70
C LEU A 451 9.10 -2.24 -9.68
N THR A 452 9.58 -2.61 -10.86
CA THR A 452 10.90 -3.25 -10.98
C THR A 452 12.02 -2.27 -10.62
N LEU A 453 13.23 -2.76 -10.41
CA LEU A 453 14.35 -1.95 -9.93
C LEU A 453 14.72 -0.79 -10.87
N TYR A 454 14.77 -1.04 -12.18
CA TYR A 454 15.26 -0.08 -13.18
C TYR A 454 14.14 0.65 -13.95
N ALA A 455 12.87 0.40 -13.61
CA ALA A 455 11.75 1.09 -14.23
C ALA A 455 11.80 2.60 -13.96
N ARG A 456 11.55 3.39 -15.00
CA ARG A 456 11.39 4.84 -14.95
C ARG A 456 9.96 5.22 -15.33
N VAL A 457 9.49 6.36 -14.83
CA VAL A 457 8.26 7.01 -15.31
C VAL A 457 8.64 8.22 -16.14
N ASN A 458 8.19 8.27 -17.40
CA ASN A 458 8.46 9.40 -18.28
C ASN A 458 7.55 10.61 -18.01
N GLU A 459 7.72 11.68 -18.77
CA GLU A 459 6.99 12.94 -18.59
C GLU A 459 5.47 12.79 -18.75
N TYR A 460 5.03 11.83 -19.57
CA TYR A 460 3.62 11.53 -19.81
C TYR A 460 3.04 10.50 -18.81
N GLY A 461 3.85 9.98 -17.89
CA GLY A 461 3.43 8.99 -16.89
C GLY A 461 3.49 7.53 -17.36
N PHE A 462 4.04 7.23 -18.53
CA PHE A 462 4.23 5.85 -18.98
C PHE A 462 5.48 5.23 -18.36
N LEU A 463 5.42 3.91 -18.15
CA LEU A 463 6.54 3.14 -17.62
C LEU A 463 7.52 2.78 -18.73
N GLU A 464 8.79 3.04 -18.47
CA GLU A 464 9.91 2.74 -19.37
C GLU A 464 10.90 1.81 -18.69
N THR A 465 11.54 0.96 -19.50
CA THR A 465 12.62 0.08 -19.05
C THR A 465 13.86 0.29 -19.93
N PRO A 466 15.07 0.20 -19.36
CA PRO A 466 16.31 0.38 -20.12
C PRO A 466 16.72 -0.87 -20.91
N TYR A 467 17.34 -0.64 -22.06
CA TYR A 467 17.98 -1.64 -22.92
C TYR A 467 19.31 -1.13 -23.47
N PHE A 468 20.26 -2.03 -23.74
CA PHE A 468 21.45 -1.71 -24.54
C PHE A 468 21.17 -1.87 -26.03
N LYS A 469 21.68 -0.93 -26.84
CA LYS A 469 21.64 -1.07 -28.31
C LYS A 469 22.59 -2.16 -28.79
N VAL A 470 22.17 -2.89 -29.83
CA VAL A 470 22.99 -3.88 -30.51
C VAL A 470 23.20 -3.46 -31.96
N GLU A 471 24.46 -3.47 -32.42
CA GLU A 471 24.82 -3.10 -33.78
C GLU A 471 25.43 -4.26 -34.55
N SER A 472 25.11 -4.31 -35.84
CA SER A 472 25.74 -5.23 -36.77
C SER A 472 27.11 -4.72 -37.21
N VAL A 473 28.14 -5.53 -36.96
CA VAL A 473 29.52 -5.25 -37.37
C VAL A 473 29.98 -6.34 -38.31
N LYS A 474 30.40 -5.96 -39.53
CA LYS A 474 31.01 -6.89 -40.48
C LYS A 474 32.46 -7.13 -40.08
N THR A 475 32.79 -8.37 -39.70
CA THR A 475 34.16 -8.81 -39.42
C THR A 475 34.43 -10.10 -40.20
N ASP A 476 35.51 -10.15 -40.98
CA ASP A 476 35.91 -11.33 -41.79
C ASP A 476 34.80 -11.89 -42.71
N GLY A 477 34.01 -11.00 -43.33
CA GLY A 477 32.91 -11.37 -44.22
C GLY A 477 31.67 -11.95 -43.53
N LYS A 478 31.65 -12.06 -42.19
CA LYS A 478 30.49 -12.50 -41.39
C LYS A 478 29.91 -11.33 -40.60
N ILE A 479 28.59 -11.30 -40.47
CA ILE A 479 27.88 -10.33 -39.62
C ILE A 479 27.99 -10.82 -38.18
N LYS A 480 28.51 -9.98 -37.29
CA LYS A 480 28.53 -10.23 -35.84
C LYS A 480 27.81 -9.10 -35.14
N MET A 481 27.04 -9.44 -34.12
CA MET A 481 26.25 -8.47 -33.36
C MET A 481 27.02 -8.04 -32.12
N LYS A 482 27.26 -6.74 -31.99
CA LYS A 482 28.00 -6.12 -30.90
C LYS A 482 27.09 -5.31 -30.00
N VAL A 483 27.12 -5.57 -28.70
CA VAL A 483 26.42 -4.79 -27.68
C VAL A 483 27.15 -3.48 -27.45
N LYS A 484 26.43 -2.36 -27.50
CA LYS A 484 26.93 -1.03 -27.17
C LYS A 484 26.62 -0.66 -25.72
N ASP A 485 27.43 0.26 -25.19
CA ASP A 485 27.25 0.84 -23.86
C ASP A 485 26.14 1.91 -23.79
N GLU A 486 25.51 2.24 -24.91
CA GLU A 486 24.42 3.22 -24.98
C GLU A 486 23.11 2.59 -24.48
N VAL A 487 22.56 3.18 -23.43
CA VAL A 487 21.28 2.76 -22.83
C VAL A 487 20.13 3.58 -23.40
N VAL A 488 19.08 2.90 -23.86
CA VAL A 488 17.82 3.52 -24.30
C VAL A 488 16.69 3.07 -23.39
N TYR A 489 15.89 4.02 -22.93
CA TYR A 489 14.64 3.74 -22.23
C TYR A 489 13.50 3.68 -23.23
N LEU A 490 12.71 2.60 -23.20
CA LEU A 490 11.58 2.42 -24.10
C LEU A 490 10.27 2.24 -23.33
N PRO A 491 9.17 2.93 -23.73
CA PRO A 491 7.84 2.61 -23.27
C PRO A 491 7.33 1.30 -23.90
N ALA A 492 6.24 0.76 -23.37
CA ALA A 492 5.76 -0.58 -23.72
C ALA A 492 5.38 -0.73 -25.20
N ASP A 493 4.81 0.29 -25.84
CA ASP A 493 4.40 0.27 -27.25
C ASP A 493 5.58 0.41 -28.22
N ASP A 494 6.60 1.19 -27.86
CA ASP A 494 7.79 1.31 -28.70
C ASP A 494 8.70 0.08 -28.57
N GLU A 495 8.67 -0.62 -27.42
CA GLU A 495 9.35 -1.91 -27.22
C GLU A 495 8.92 -2.96 -28.24
N GLU A 496 7.64 -3.02 -28.60
CA GLU A 496 7.08 -4.04 -29.49
C GLU A 496 7.64 -3.99 -30.92
N LYS A 497 8.22 -2.85 -31.32
CA LYS A 497 8.79 -2.63 -32.66
C LYS A 497 10.17 -3.22 -32.84
N PHE A 498 10.85 -3.58 -31.74
CA PHE A 498 12.22 -4.04 -31.75
C PHE A 498 12.32 -5.52 -31.41
N TYR A 499 13.33 -6.16 -31.97
CA TYR A 499 13.71 -7.53 -31.61
C TYR A 499 14.66 -7.51 -30.40
N ILE A 500 14.16 -7.95 -29.24
CA ILE A 500 14.88 -7.83 -27.95
C ILE A 500 15.26 -9.20 -27.39
N THR A 501 16.54 -9.43 -27.09
CA THR A 501 17.00 -10.65 -26.43
C THR A 501 17.35 -10.42 -24.95
N HIS A 502 17.47 -11.50 -24.17
CA HIS A 502 17.68 -11.44 -22.73
C HIS A 502 19.16 -11.28 -22.32
N ALA A 503 19.42 -10.75 -21.13
CA ALA A 503 20.79 -10.47 -20.65
C ALA A 503 21.64 -11.72 -20.35
N GLY A 504 21.03 -12.90 -20.42
CA GLY A 504 21.65 -14.19 -20.10
C GLY A 504 22.39 -14.86 -21.26
N VAL A 505 22.37 -14.28 -22.46
CA VAL A 505 23.09 -14.80 -23.65
C VAL A 505 24.61 -14.77 -23.45
N ASN A 506 25.33 -15.57 -24.25
CA ASN A 506 26.79 -15.63 -24.20
C ASN A 506 27.40 -14.48 -25.00
N ILE A 507 28.21 -13.66 -24.33
CA ILE A 507 28.87 -12.48 -24.91
C ILE A 507 30.38 -12.60 -24.67
N ASP A 508 31.20 -12.32 -25.69
CA ASP A 508 32.66 -12.29 -25.59
C ASP A 508 33.18 -11.03 -24.86
N GLU A 509 34.47 -10.99 -24.53
CA GLU A 509 35.07 -9.85 -23.81
C GLU A 509 35.03 -8.53 -24.60
N ARG A 510 34.82 -8.59 -25.91
CA ARG A 510 34.72 -7.43 -26.80
C ARG A 510 33.26 -6.98 -27.01
N GLY A 511 32.30 -7.65 -26.39
CA GLY A 511 30.87 -7.32 -26.45
C GLY A 511 30.11 -7.98 -27.60
N PHE A 512 30.66 -9.00 -28.26
CA PHE A 512 29.97 -9.72 -29.34
C PHE A 512 29.16 -10.90 -28.81
N ILE A 513 27.94 -11.07 -29.32
CA ILE A 513 27.10 -12.23 -29.02
C ILE A 513 27.68 -13.46 -29.74
N ILE A 514 27.86 -14.55 -29.00
CA ILE A 514 28.51 -15.78 -29.47
C ILE A 514 27.48 -16.76 -30.04
N ASP A 515 26.28 -16.81 -29.45
CA ASP A 515 25.23 -17.74 -29.82
C ASP A 515 24.68 -17.40 -31.22
N SER A 516 24.48 -18.42 -32.08
CA SER A 516 23.96 -18.22 -33.45
C SER A 516 22.45 -17.99 -33.48
N TRP A 517 21.73 -18.61 -32.56
CA TRP A 517 20.29 -18.49 -32.36
C TRP A 517 20.06 -18.09 -30.90
N VAL A 518 19.17 -17.13 -30.70
CA VAL A 518 18.85 -16.61 -29.38
C VAL A 518 17.34 -16.50 -29.21
N PRO A 519 16.81 -16.69 -27.99
CA PRO A 519 15.42 -16.37 -27.71
C PRO A 519 15.24 -14.85 -27.69
N MET A 520 14.14 -14.39 -28.29
CA MET A 520 13.85 -12.98 -28.54
C MET A 520 12.38 -12.68 -28.29
N ARG A 521 12.10 -11.45 -27.89
CA ARG A 521 10.75 -10.90 -27.80
C ARG A 521 10.51 -9.94 -28.96
N PHE A 522 9.37 -10.08 -29.63
CA PHE A 522 8.94 -9.17 -30.70
C PHE A 522 7.42 -9.15 -30.77
N GLY A 523 6.81 -7.96 -30.83
CA GLY A 523 5.35 -7.83 -30.88
C GLY A 523 4.60 -8.47 -29.70
N GLY A 524 5.24 -8.61 -28.54
CA GLY A 524 4.67 -9.25 -27.35
C GLY A 524 4.82 -10.78 -27.29
N GLU A 525 5.31 -11.42 -28.35
CA GLU A 525 5.52 -12.87 -28.40
C GLU A 525 6.98 -13.25 -28.13
N LEU A 526 7.19 -14.45 -27.59
CA LEU A 526 8.51 -15.05 -27.41
C LEU A 526 8.79 -16.00 -28.60
N LEU A 527 9.90 -15.78 -29.30
CA LEU A 527 10.32 -16.57 -30.45
C LEU A 527 11.82 -16.83 -30.41
N GLU A 528 12.29 -17.85 -31.12
CA GLU A 528 13.72 -18.11 -31.30
C GLU A 528 14.11 -17.71 -32.73
N ALA A 529 15.17 -16.91 -32.86
CA ALA A 529 15.59 -16.37 -34.15
C ALA A 529 17.11 -16.22 -34.27
N PRO A 530 17.63 -16.08 -35.50
CA PRO A 530 19.05 -15.81 -35.73
C PRO A 530 19.51 -14.50 -35.08
N VAL A 531 20.72 -14.51 -34.54
CA VAL A 531 21.31 -13.38 -33.79
C VAL A 531 21.35 -12.09 -34.60
N GLU A 532 21.42 -12.15 -35.94
CA GLU A 532 21.49 -10.99 -36.82
C GLU A 532 20.24 -10.09 -36.75
N LYS A 533 19.12 -10.61 -36.21
CA LYS A 533 17.90 -9.83 -35.99
C LYS A 533 17.91 -9.06 -34.67
N VAL A 534 18.87 -9.28 -33.77
CA VAL A 534 18.91 -8.63 -32.45
C VAL A 534 19.17 -7.13 -32.61
N GLU A 535 18.24 -6.32 -32.14
CA GLU A 535 18.40 -4.86 -32.14
C GLU A 535 18.69 -4.32 -30.73
N LEU A 536 18.11 -4.96 -29.71
CA LEU A 536 18.26 -4.57 -28.32
C LEU A 536 18.54 -5.78 -27.42
N ILE A 537 19.21 -5.53 -26.31
CA ILE A 537 19.45 -6.51 -25.26
C ILE A 537 19.17 -5.90 -23.89
N GLU A 538 18.66 -6.71 -22.98
CA GLU A 538 18.43 -6.35 -21.58
C GLU A 538 19.72 -5.93 -20.86
N ILE A 539 19.62 -5.00 -19.91
CA ILE A 539 20.80 -4.50 -19.19
C ILE A 539 21.32 -5.48 -18.13
N SER A 540 20.42 -6.25 -17.52
CA SER A 540 20.73 -7.21 -16.47
C SER A 540 19.51 -8.11 -16.21
N PRO A 541 19.69 -9.40 -15.84
CA PRO A 541 18.59 -10.26 -15.41
C PRO A 541 17.78 -9.69 -14.23
N LEU A 542 18.41 -8.84 -13.40
CA LEU A 542 17.77 -8.16 -12.28
C LEU A 542 16.68 -7.16 -12.70
N GLN A 543 16.69 -6.69 -13.95
CA GLN A 543 15.79 -5.62 -14.39
C GLN A 543 14.29 -5.99 -14.33
N VAL A 544 13.99 -7.29 -14.31
CA VAL A 544 12.61 -7.82 -14.32
C VAL A 544 12.01 -7.86 -12.91
N PHE A 545 12.84 -7.76 -11.87
CA PHE A 545 12.42 -7.97 -10.48
C PHE A 545 12.32 -6.65 -9.71
N GLY A 546 11.50 -6.63 -8.67
CA GLY A 546 11.41 -5.54 -7.70
C GLY A 546 12.35 -5.74 -6.51
N SER A 547 12.34 -4.81 -5.57
CA SER A 547 13.27 -4.77 -4.42
C SER A 547 13.30 -6.06 -3.60
N SER A 548 12.15 -6.56 -3.16
CA SER A 548 12.06 -7.76 -2.33
C SER A 548 12.43 -9.07 -3.06
N ALA A 549 12.05 -9.18 -4.34
CA ALA A 549 12.39 -10.35 -5.16
C ALA A 549 13.89 -10.40 -5.48
N SER A 550 14.53 -9.23 -5.60
CA SER A 550 15.97 -9.12 -5.87
C SER A 550 16.88 -9.60 -4.73
N LEU A 551 16.33 -9.87 -3.54
CA LEU A 551 17.04 -10.34 -2.34
C LEU A 551 16.98 -11.87 -2.12
N ILE A 552 16.27 -12.59 -2.99
CA ILE A 552 16.12 -14.04 -2.89
C ILE A 552 17.22 -14.71 -3.75
N PRO A 553 18.27 -15.31 -3.16
CA PRO A 553 19.25 -16.06 -3.93
C PRO A 553 18.58 -17.26 -4.59
N PHE A 554 19.12 -17.76 -5.71
CA PHE A 554 18.58 -18.94 -6.41
C PHE A 554 17.09 -18.88 -6.80
N LEU A 555 16.49 -17.68 -6.90
CA LEU A 555 15.07 -17.48 -7.22
C LEU A 555 14.57 -18.28 -8.45
N ALA A 556 15.45 -18.51 -9.43
CA ALA A 556 15.13 -19.31 -10.62
C ALA A 556 14.78 -20.78 -10.34
N HIS A 557 15.06 -21.28 -9.12
CA HIS A 557 14.78 -22.65 -8.67
C HIS A 557 13.56 -22.73 -7.75
N ASP A 558 12.85 -21.62 -7.55
CA ASP A 558 11.64 -21.57 -6.73
C ASP A 558 10.39 -21.46 -7.59
N MET A 559 9.35 -22.19 -7.20
CA MET A 559 8.03 -22.02 -7.80
C MET A 559 7.53 -20.57 -7.59
N PRO A 560 6.93 -19.91 -8.60
CA PRO A 560 6.52 -18.50 -8.50
C PRO A 560 5.62 -18.18 -7.30
N ALA A 561 4.71 -19.08 -6.93
CA ALA A 561 3.85 -18.89 -5.75
C ALA A 561 4.65 -18.84 -4.44
N ARG A 562 5.75 -19.60 -4.32
CA ARG A 562 6.64 -19.59 -3.16
C ARG A 562 7.57 -18.39 -3.16
N ALA A 563 8.07 -18.01 -4.33
CA ALA A 563 8.79 -16.76 -4.49
C ALA A 563 7.94 -15.55 -4.05
N LEU A 564 6.66 -15.50 -4.47
CA LEU A 564 5.71 -14.46 -4.05
C LEU A 564 5.57 -14.42 -2.52
N MET A 565 5.35 -15.57 -1.88
CA MET A 565 5.30 -15.69 -0.41
C MET A 565 6.60 -15.21 0.25
N GLY A 566 7.76 -15.61 -0.30
CA GLY A 566 9.08 -15.19 0.18
C GLY A 566 9.28 -13.68 0.13
N THR A 567 8.77 -13.00 -0.90
CA THR A 567 8.80 -11.53 -0.95
C THR A 567 7.96 -10.88 0.16
N HIS A 568 6.79 -11.43 0.51
CA HIS A 568 5.97 -10.92 1.61
C HIS A 568 6.62 -11.12 2.96
N MET A 569 7.14 -12.32 3.19
CA MET A 569 7.72 -12.69 4.48
C MET A 569 8.96 -11.88 4.80
N GLN A 570 9.78 -11.52 3.82
CA GLN A 570 10.90 -10.60 4.02
C GLN A 570 10.43 -9.23 4.52
N CYS A 571 9.34 -8.67 4.00
CA CYS A 571 8.78 -7.41 4.49
C CYS A 571 8.13 -7.53 5.89
N GLN A 572 7.78 -8.74 6.32
CA GLN A 572 7.21 -9.02 7.65
C GLN A 572 8.26 -9.35 8.72
N ALA A 573 9.54 -9.43 8.35
CA ALA A 573 10.61 -9.79 9.27
C ALA A 573 10.84 -8.69 10.31
N VAL A 574 10.87 -9.05 11.59
CA VAL A 574 11.08 -8.09 12.68
C VAL A 574 12.58 -7.80 12.87
N PRO A 575 12.97 -6.56 13.20
CA PRO A 575 14.33 -6.23 13.59
C PRO A 575 14.76 -6.99 14.85
N LEU A 576 15.84 -7.75 14.73
CA LEU A 576 16.41 -8.49 15.85
C LEU A 576 17.35 -7.60 16.68
N VAL A 577 17.57 -7.97 17.95
CA VAL A 577 18.55 -7.31 18.82
C VAL A 577 19.97 -7.45 18.26
N ARG A 578 20.28 -8.64 17.73
CA ARG A 578 21.56 -9.04 17.13
C ARG A 578 21.34 -9.55 15.71
N PRO A 579 21.05 -8.67 14.73
CA PRO A 579 20.89 -9.08 13.35
C PRO A 579 22.23 -9.52 12.76
N GLU A 580 22.20 -10.41 11.78
CA GLU A 580 23.39 -10.90 11.08
C GLU A 580 23.11 -10.88 9.58
N SER A 581 24.01 -10.34 8.76
CA SER A 581 23.80 -10.28 7.32
C SER A 581 23.94 -11.68 6.69
N PRO A 582 23.18 -12.00 5.64
CA PRO A 582 23.10 -13.35 5.11
C PRO A 582 24.45 -13.81 4.53
N ILE A 583 24.88 -15.03 4.83
CA ILE A 583 26.12 -15.59 4.25
C ILE A 583 25.97 -15.70 2.73
N ILE A 584 24.81 -16.16 2.28
CA ILE A 584 24.41 -16.21 0.86
C ILE A 584 23.46 -15.05 0.57
N GLY A 585 23.96 -14.01 -0.07
CA GLY A 585 23.19 -12.85 -0.48
C GLY A 585 23.03 -12.79 -2.00
N THR A 586 22.47 -11.70 -2.50
CA THR A 586 22.39 -11.42 -3.95
C THR A 586 23.30 -10.26 -4.38
N GLY A 587 23.78 -9.47 -3.44
CA GLY A 587 24.52 -8.22 -3.67
C GLY A 587 23.63 -6.97 -3.56
N MET A 588 22.31 -7.13 -3.48
CA MET A 588 21.35 -6.04 -3.33
C MET A 588 21.18 -5.55 -1.88
N GLU A 589 21.71 -6.28 -0.91
CA GLU A 589 21.54 -6.01 0.53
C GLU A 589 22.08 -4.63 0.91
N SER A 590 23.24 -4.24 0.39
CA SER A 590 23.84 -2.92 0.65
C SER A 590 23.06 -1.78 0.02
N THR A 591 22.66 -1.96 -1.24
CA THR A 591 21.87 -0.97 -1.98
C THR A 591 20.53 -0.68 -1.31
N ILE A 592 19.85 -1.72 -0.83
CA ILE A 592 18.55 -1.58 -0.15
C ILE A 592 18.72 -0.94 1.22
N ALA A 593 19.74 -1.32 2.00
CA ALA A 593 20.00 -0.71 3.30
C ALA A 593 20.32 0.80 3.22
N GLU A 594 20.97 1.23 2.13
CA GLU A 594 21.37 2.63 1.89
C GLU A 594 20.23 3.50 1.34
N ALA A 595 19.25 2.92 0.64
CA ALA A 595 18.24 3.69 -0.09
C ALA A 595 17.43 4.68 0.78
N MET A 596 17.01 4.26 1.98
CA MET A 596 16.25 5.10 2.91
C MET A 596 17.13 5.98 3.82
N GLN A 597 18.44 6.06 3.57
CA GLN A 597 19.40 6.81 4.39
C GLN A 597 19.33 6.47 5.89
N ARG A 598 18.95 5.22 6.22
CA ARG A 598 18.94 4.70 7.59
C ARG A 598 20.33 4.23 8.00
N VAL A 599 21.13 3.79 7.04
CA VAL A 599 22.58 3.59 7.13
C VAL A 599 23.26 4.91 6.75
N VAL A 600 24.19 5.40 7.56
CA VAL A 600 24.82 6.72 7.35
C VAL A 600 26.30 6.55 7.08
N ARG A 601 26.75 7.08 5.94
CA ARG A 601 28.15 7.11 5.51
C ARG A 601 28.75 8.52 5.66
N ALA A 602 30.06 8.59 5.81
CA ALA A 602 30.80 9.84 5.93
C ALA A 602 30.67 10.67 4.65
N ARG A 603 30.29 11.94 4.78
CA ARG A 603 30.20 12.88 3.65
C ARG A 603 31.58 13.31 3.15
N HIS A 604 32.54 13.45 4.06
CA HIS A 604 33.90 13.92 3.77
C HIS A 604 34.96 13.06 4.45
N ASP A 605 36.18 13.15 3.93
CA ASP A 605 37.37 12.58 4.57
C ASP A 605 37.65 13.31 5.89
N GLY A 606 37.89 12.54 6.94
CA GLY A 606 38.11 13.13 8.26
C GLY A 606 38.67 12.15 9.29
N LYS A 607 38.85 12.65 10.50
CA LYS A 607 39.21 11.86 11.67
C LYS A 607 38.10 11.94 12.70
N VAL A 608 37.66 10.79 13.19
CA VAL A 608 36.62 10.70 14.21
C VAL A 608 37.20 11.22 15.53
N ILE A 609 36.62 12.29 16.07
CA ILE A 609 37.08 12.90 17.33
C ILE A 609 36.21 12.52 18.52
N TYR A 610 34.96 12.12 18.28
CA TYR A 610 34.02 11.73 19.31
C TYR A 610 33.03 10.70 18.78
N VAL A 611 32.71 9.70 19.60
CA VAL A 611 31.69 8.67 19.34
C VAL A 611 31.01 8.32 20.65
N ASP A 612 29.69 8.41 20.69
CA ASP A 612 28.85 7.75 21.70
C ASP A 612 27.62 7.12 21.03
N ALA A 613 26.65 6.70 21.83
CA ALA A 613 25.42 6.09 21.33
C ALA A 613 24.43 7.09 20.69
N GLU A 614 24.64 8.39 20.84
CA GLU A 614 23.72 9.46 20.41
C GLU A 614 24.27 10.27 19.24
N LYS A 615 25.59 10.45 19.16
CA LYS A 615 26.26 11.24 18.12
C LYS A 615 27.68 10.78 17.80
N ILE A 616 28.10 11.09 16.58
CA ILE A 616 29.48 10.96 16.09
C ILE A 616 29.94 12.34 15.63
N ILE A 617 31.15 12.75 16.03
CA ILE A 617 31.75 14.01 15.55
C ILE A 617 32.98 13.69 14.72
N LEU A 618 32.95 14.14 13.47
CA LEU A 618 34.00 13.96 12.48
C LEU A 618 34.72 15.29 12.23
N LYS A 619 36.03 15.34 12.46
CA LYS A 619 36.86 16.48 12.08
C LYS A 619 37.33 16.32 10.63
N VAL A 620 36.81 17.15 9.75
CA VAL A 620 37.08 17.13 8.31
C VAL A 620 38.49 17.66 8.04
N LYS A 621 39.20 17.05 7.08
CA LYS A 621 40.51 17.56 6.64
C LYS A 621 40.36 18.87 5.86
N ASN A 622 41.13 19.90 6.23
CA ASN A 622 41.21 21.16 5.48
C ASN A 622 41.75 20.90 4.06
N GLY A 623 40.93 21.12 3.03
CA GLY A 623 41.37 21.06 1.63
C GLY A 623 40.40 20.41 0.63
N GLY A 624 39.33 19.73 1.08
CA GLY A 624 38.28 19.25 0.19
C GLY A 624 37.31 20.37 -0.15
N LYS A 625 37.09 20.66 -1.45
CA LYS A 625 35.97 21.52 -1.89
C LYS A 625 34.69 21.02 -1.22
N ARG A 626 34.13 21.78 -0.28
CA ARG A 626 32.81 21.51 0.31
C ARG A 626 31.82 21.52 -0.85
N LYS A 627 31.48 20.34 -1.40
CA LYS A 627 30.33 20.24 -2.31
C LYS A 627 29.13 20.73 -1.49
N ASN A 628 28.28 21.56 -2.08
CA ASN A 628 27.07 22.15 -1.49
C ASN A 628 26.27 21.13 -0.65
N LEU A 629 26.63 20.94 0.61
CA LEU A 629 26.02 20.01 1.54
C LEU A 629 25.50 20.86 2.68
N PHE A 630 24.18 20.95 2.74
CA PHE A 630 23.47 21.72 3.74
C PHE A 630 23.38 20.94 5.05
N ASP A 631 23.24 21.68 6.15
CA ASP A 631 22.83 21.11 7.43
C ASP A 631 21.49 20.38 7.26
N THR A 632 21.42 19.17 7.78
CA THR A 632 20.15 18.46 7.94
C THR A 632 19.90 18.25 9.43
N GLU A 633 18.68 17.87 9.81
CA GLU A 633 18.35 17.59 11.21
C GLU A 633 19.28 16.51 11.81
N LYS A 634 19.66 15.52 11.01
CA LYS A 634 20.54 14.41 11.41
C LYS A 634 22.03 14.75 11.32
N ILE A 635 22.43 15.75 10.54
CA ILE A 635 23.84 16.07 10.28
C ILE A 635 24.03 17.58 10.37
N LYS A 636 24.73 18.05 11.41
CA LYS A 636 25.07 19.46 11.64
C LYS A 636 26.54 19.72 11.37
N ILE A 637 26.84 20.77 10.62
CA ILE A 637 28.19 21.17 10.22
C ILE A 637 28.55 22.46 10.94
N LYS A 638 29.57 22.42 11.81
CA LYS A 638 30.09 23.59 12.53
C LYS A 638 31.58 23.74 12.27
N GLY A 639 31.97 24.77 11.51
CA GLY A 639 33.37 24.99 11.16
C GLY A 639 33.92 23.82 10.33
N ASN A 640 34.86 23.05 10.89
CA ASN A 640 35.45 21.85 10.28
C ASN A 640 34.99 20.55 10.93
N GLU A 641 33.92 20.60 11.72
CA GLU A 641 33.36 19.45 12.41
C GLU A 641 31.97 19.14 11.87
N GLU A 642 31.73 17.86 11.58
CA GLU A 642 30.43 17.34 11.21
C GLU A 642 29.92 16.46 12.35
N THR A 643 28.76 16.79 12.89
CA THR A 643 28.08 16.02 13.93
C THR A 643 26.93 15.24 13.32
N TYR A 644 26.99 13.92 13.47
CA TYR A 644 25.97 12.98 13.01
C TYR A 644 25.17 12.48 14.21
N PHE A 645 23.86 12.67 14.23
CA PHE A 645 22.97 12.23 15.31
C PHE A 645 22.35 10.86 15.00
N LEU A 646 22.22 10.01 16.02
CA LEU A 646 21.68 8.66 15.94
C LEU A 646 20.29 8.60 16.58
N ALA A 647 19.40 7.80 16.00
CA ALA A 647 18.11 7.47 16.61
C ALA A 647 18.18 6.17 17.43
N LYS A 648 17.65 6.21 18.65
CA LYS A 648 17.71 5.11 19.64
C LYS A 648 16.32 4.80 20.17
N PHE A 649 15.98 3.51 20.21
CA PHE A 649 14.74 2.99 20.80
C PHE A 649 13.48 3.76 20.39
N LYS A 650 13.38 4.12 19.10
CA LYS A 650 12.18 4.78 18.57
C LYS A 650 11.18 3.73 18.12
N ARG A 651 9.90 3.94 18.45
CA ARG A 651 8.78 3.11 18.00
C ARG A 651 8.54 3.31 16.51
N THR A 652 8.23 2.24 15.79
CA THR A 652 7.83 2.27 14.37
C THR A 652 6.36 1.86 14.18
N ASN A 653 5.76 2.29 13.07
CA ASN A 653 4.40 1.91 12.70
C ASN A 653 4.39 0.85 11.58
N PRO A 654 3.34 0.02 11.45
CA PRO A 654 2.19 -0.12 12.36
C PRO A 654 2.42 -1.13 13.49
N ASN A 655 3.52 -1.89 13.46
CA ASN A 655 3.70 -3.09 14.29
C ASN A 655 4.50 -2.86 15.59
N GLY A 656 4.78 -1.61 15.97
CA GLY A 656 5.52 -1.30 17.20
C GLY A 656 6.94 -1.86 17.22
N THR A 657 7.62 -2.02 16.07
CA THR A 657 8.99 -2.54 16.06
C THR A 657 9.98 -1.49 16.58
N CYS A 658 11.17 -1.92 16.97
CA CYS A 658 12.20 -1.04 17.48
C CYS A 658 13.12 -0.52 16.35
N PHE A 659 13.15 0.80 16.18
CA PHE A 659 14.15 1.49 15.37
C PHE A 659 15.38 1.82 16.23
N LEU A 660 16.51 1.20 15.89
CA LEU A 660 17.77 1.36 16.61
C LEU A 660 18.93 1.54 15.63
N GLN A 661 19.65 2.66 15.74
CA GLN A 661 20.94 2.88 15.09
C GLN A 661 22.12 2.58 16.02
N LYS A 662 23.22 2.13 15.43
CA LYS A 662 24.46 1.80 16.14
C LYS A 662 25.67 2.46 15.48
N PRO A 663 26.56 3.12 16.25
CA PRO A 663 27.82 3.62 15.71
C PRO A 663 28.76 2.44 15.41
N LEU A 664 29.52 2.51 14.32
CA LEU A 664 30.47 1.46 13.92
C LEU A 664 31.94 1.88 14.04
N VAL A 665 32.20 3.18 14.04
CA VAL A 665 33.56 3.76 14.10
C VAL A 665 34.04 3.94 15.54
N LYS A 666 35.36 4.02 15.71
CA LYS A 666 36.01 4.31 17.00
C LYS A 666 36.64 5.70 17.02
N VAL A 667 36.79 6.28 18.21
CA VAL A 667 37.52 7.54 18.39
C VAL A 667 38.96 7.39 17.90
N GLY A 668 39.41 8.33 17.09
CA GLY A 668 40.75 8.34 16.49
C GLY A 668 40.84 7.68 15.12
N GLU A 669 39.79 6.99 14.67
CA GLU A 669 39.74 6.35 13.35
C GLU A 669 39.71 7.39 12.22
N THR A 670 40.47 7.15 11.15
CA THR A 670 40.43 7.97 9.94
C THR A 670 39.48 7.37 8.94
N VAL A 671 38.47 8.13 8.53
CA VAL A 671 37.44 7.71 7.59
C VAL A 671 37.56 8.50 6.29
N LYS A 672 37.25 7.85 5.17
CA LYS A 672 37.11 8.46 3.86
C LYS A 672 35.65 8.75 3.56
N ALA A 673 35.40 9.68 2.64
CA ALA A 673 34.08 9.92 2.11
C ALA A 673 33.49 8.61 1.54
N GLY A 674 32.30 8.23 2.02
CA GLY A 674 31.64 6.97 1.70
C GLY A 674 31.90 5.83 2.70
N ASP A 675 32.81 5.98 3.67
CA ASP A 675 32.97 4.99 4.73
C ASP A 675 31.76 4.98 5.66
N LEU A 676 31.44 3.81 6.21
CA LEU A 676 30.26 3.61 7.02
C LEU A 676 30.46 4.12 8.45
N LEU A 677 29.57 5.00 8.92
CA LEU A 677 29.63 5.57 10.27
C LEU A 677 28.58 4.95 11.21
N ILE A 678 27.35 4.83 10.73
CA ILE A 678 26.18 4.42 11.51
C ILE A 678 25.44 3.31 10.77
N ASP A 679 25.19 2.20 11.46
CA ASP A 679 24.35 1.11 10.97
C ASP A 679 22.87 1.36 11.31
N GLY A 680 21.98 0.93 10.42
CA GLY A 680 20.53 1.02 10.58
C GLY A 680 19.93 -0.13 11.40
N PRO A 681 18.60 -0.11 11.67
CA PRO A 681 17.91 -1.28 12.17
C PRO A 681 17.96 -2.41 11.14
N SER A 682 17.94 -3.67 11.57
CA SER A 682 18.05 -4.83 10.66
C SER A 682 19.21 -4.71 9.65
N CYS A 683 20.35 -4.18 10.08
CA CYS A 683 21.55 -4.07 9.24
C CYS A 683 22.78 -4.59 9.99
N GLU A 684 23.76 -5.11 9.24
CA GLU A 684 25.08 -5.45 9.74
C GLU A 684 26.15 -4.95 8.74
N LYS A 685 27.00 -4.02 9.19
CA LYS A 685 28.07 -3.40 8.39
C LYS A 685 27.55 -2.80 7.07
N GLY A 686 26.35 -2.22 7.11
CA GLY A 686 25.71 -1.58 5.96
C GLY A 686 25.09 -2.56 4.96
N GLU A 687 25.00 -3.85 5.28
CA GLU A 687 24.17 -4.82 4.55
C GLU A 687 22.85 -5.04 5.28
N LEU A 688 21.76 -5.18 4.53
CA LEU A 688 20.47 -5.58 5.08
C LEU A 688 20.56 -6.97 5.74
N ALA A 689 20.18 -7.02 7.02
CA ALA A 689 20.25 -8.16 7.91
C ALA A 689 18.87 -8.40 8.58
N LEU A 690 17.91 -8.94 7.82
CA LEU A 690 16.55 -9.25 8.28
C LEU A 690 16.44 -10.42 9.27
N GLY A 691 17.50 -11.21 9.49
CA GLY A 691 17.42 -12.49 10.19
C GLY A 691 18.77 -13.00 10.67
N ARG A 692 18.93 -14.33 10.72
CA ARG A 692 20.14 -15.03 11.18
C ARG A 692 20.46 -16.23 10.30
N ASN A 693 21.75 -16.53 10.18
CA ASN A 693 22.24 -17.75 9.55
C ASN A 693 22.20 -18.90 10.58
N LEU A 694 21.38 -19.93 10.36
CA LEU A 694 21.17 -21.03 11.30
C LEU A 694 21.51 -22.38 10.68
N ILE A 695 22.00 -23.32 11.49
CA ILE A 695 22.24 -24.71 11.07
C ILE A 695 20.89 -25.42 10.94
N ILE A 696 20.54 -25.78 9.71
CA ILE A 696 19.26 -26.43 9.38
C ILE A 696 19.46 -27.90 9.02
N ALA A 697 18.57 -28.77 9.52
CA ALA A 697 18.45 -30.16 9.06
C ALA A 697 17.07 -30.42 8.46
N TYR A 698 17.07 -31.13 7.32
CA TYR A 698 15.85 -31.52 6.61
C TYR A 698 15.51 -32.99 6.89
N CYS A 699 14.81 -33.26 7.99
CA CYS A 699 14.41 -34.61 8.38
C CYS A 699 13.10 -34.63 9.17
N SER A 700 12.51 -35.83 9.29
CA SER A 700 11.41 -36.05 10.24
C SER A 700 11.99 -36.24 11.63
N PHE A 701 11.52 -35.44 12.58
CA PHE A 701 11.98 -35.50 13.97
C PHE A 701 10.79 -35.67 14.92
N LYS A 702 10.61 -36.89 15.43
CA LYS A 702 9.59 -37.27 16.43
C LYS A 702 8.15 -36.83 16.12
N GLY A 703 7.81 -36.62 14.84
CA GLY A 703 6.52 -36.06 14.43
C GLY A 703 6.31 -34.58 14.78
N LEU A 704 7.30 -33.91 15.39
CA LEU A 704 7.21 -32.51 15.81
C LEU A 704 7.28 -31.53 14.63
N GLY A 705 7.84 -31.98 13.50
CA GLY A 705 7.84 -31.27 12.23
C GLY A 705 6.68 -31.64 11.30
N TYR A 706 5.53 -32.08 11.84
CA TYR A 706 4.36 -32.43 11.03
C TYR A 706 3.89 -31.24 10.18
N GLU A 707 3.55 -31.51 8.91
CA GLU A 707 3.28 -30.49 7.88
C GLU A 707 4.40 -29.45 7.73
N ASP A 708 4.14 -28.23 8.21
CA ASP A 708 5.04 -27.07 8.16
C ASP A 708 5.51 -26.65 9.56
N ALA A 709 5.27 -27.48 10.58
CA ALA A 709 5.76 -27.22 11.92
C ALA A 709 7.29 -27.20 11.93
N ILE A 710 7.84 -26.28 12.72
CA ILE A 710 9.28 -26.08 12.85
C ILE A 710 9.69 -26.40 14.28
N VAL A 711 10.78 -27.15 14.41
CA VAL A 711 11.42 -27.44 15.68
C VAL A 711 12.67 -26.58 15.80
N VAL A 712 12.86 -25.95 16.95
CA VAL A 712 14.02 -25.08 17.21
C VAL A 712 14.77 -25.50 18.47
N SER A 713 16.08 -25.29 18.47
CA SER A 713 16.93 -25.47 19.65
C SER A 713 16.70 -24.36 20.68
N ASP A 714 16.74 -24.70 21.96
CA ASP A 714 16.69 -23.76 23.08
C ASP A 714 17.92 -22.84 23.13
N ARG A 715 19.00 -23.19 22.41
CA ARG A 715 20.14 -22.30 22.14
C ARG A 715 19.68 -20.97 21.56
N LEU A 716 18.71 -20.98 20.65
CA LEU A 716 18.16 -19.77 20.03
C LEU A 716 17.50 -18.83 21.04
N VAL A 717 16.97 -19.38 22.13
CA VAL A 717 16.33 -18.64 23.24
C VAL A 717 17.39 -18.17 24.25
N LYS A 718 18.34 -19.05 24.61
CA LYS A 718 19.41 -18.78 25.58
C LYS A 718 20.37 -17.68 25.11
N GLU A 719 20.74 -17.69 23.83
CA GLU A 719 21.71 -16.75 23.25
C GLU A 719 21.06 -15.48 22.65
N ASP A 720 19.73 -15.34 22.76
CA ASP A 720 18.94 -14.24 22.19
C ASP A 720 19.16 -14.06 20.68
N ILE A 721 19.24 -15.17 19.94
CA ILE A 721 19.55 -15.17 18.49
C ILE A 721 18.39 -14.59 17.68
N LEU A 722 17.16 -15.00 17.99
CA LEU A 722 15.92 -14.54 17.34
C LEU A 722 15.04 -13.69 18.29
N THR A 723 15.69 -12.91 19.15
CA THR A 723 15.02 -11.99 20.08
C THR A 723 14.82 -10.62 19.41
N SER A 724 13.63 -10.04 19.56
CA SER A 724 13.24 -8.73 19.05
C SER A 724 12.81 -7.80 20.19
N ILE A 725 12.79 -6.49 19.93
CA ILE A 725 12.23 -5.49 20.85
C ILE A 725 10.98 -4.90 20.22
N ASN A 726 9.88 -4.93 20.97
CA ASN A 726 8.64 -4.28 20.64
C ASN A 726 8.43 -3.08 21.57
N ILE A 727 7.93 -1.97 21.03
CA ILE A 727 7.66 -0.75 21.79
C ILE A 727 6.18 -0.42 21.58
N GLU A 728 5.40 -0.60 22.63
CA GLU A 728 3.99 -0.23 22.66
C GLU A 728 3.84 1.20 23.19
N GLU A 729 2.82 1.90 22.69
CA GLU A 729 2.52 3.27 23.07
C GLU A 729 1.11 3.31 23.65
N TYR A 730 1.01 3.76 24.90
CA TYR A 730 -0.25 3.95 25.61
C TYR A 730 -0.47 5.44 25.82
N GLU A 731 -1.65 5.93 25.49
CA GLU A 731 -1.98 7.35 25.62
C GLU A 731 -3.28 7.57 26.39
N THR A 732 -3.30 8.66 27.16
CA THR A 732 -4.52 9.16 27.81
C THR A 732 -4.53 10.68 27.78
N SER A 733 -5.70 11.26 27.58
CA SER A 733 -5.92 12.71 27.65
C SER A 733 -6.60 13.07 28.97
N VAL A 734 -6.20 14.21 29.51
CA VAL A 734 -6.82 14.88 30.64
C VAL A 734 -7.80 15.91 30.06
N VAL A 735 -9.09 15.70 30.30
CA VAL A 735 -10.14 16.54 29.71
C VAL A 735 -10.91 17.32 30.77
N GLU A 736 -11.47 18.45 30.33
CA GLU A 736 -12.46 19.18 31.12
C GLU A 736 -13.84 18.56 30.87
N THR A 737 -14.38 17.86 31.86
CA THR A 737 -15.73 17.29 31.78
C THR A 737 -16.78 18.32 32.19
N LYS A 738 -18.07 18.04 31.91
CA LYS A 738 -19.17 18.89 32.39
C LYS A 738 -19.27 18.96 33.92
N LEU A 739 -18.75 17.96 34.63
CA LEU A 739 -18.82 17.86 36.10
C LEU A 739 -17.58 18.47 36.77
N GLY A 740 -16.55 18.81 36.00
CA GLY A 740 -15.28 19.34 36.49
C GLY A 740 -14.09 18.79 35.72
N LEU A 741 -12.90 19.23 36.13
CA LEU A 741 -11.63 18.88 35.51
C LEU A 741 -11.19 17.48 35.93
N GLU A 742 -10.71 16.66 34.98
CA GLU A 742 -9.99 15.44 35.33
C GLU A 742 -8.60 15.79 35.88
N GLU A 743 -8.16 15.08 36.92
CA GLU A 743 -6.87 15.33 37.57
C GLU A 743 -5.95 14.12 37.47
N LEU A 744 -4.66 14.39 37.32
CA LEU A 744 -3.61 13.39 37.43
C LEU A 744 -3.14 13.35 38.89
N THR A 745 -3.24 12.18 39.53
CA THR A 745 -2.88 12.02 40.93
C THR A 745 -2.54 10.58 41.26
N ARG A 746 -1.71 10.41 42.29
CA ARG A 746 -1.45 9.11 42.91
C ARG A 746 -2.56 8.68 43.90
N ASP A 747 -3.39 9.59 44.41
CA ASP A 747 -4.51 9.26 45.32
C ASP A 747 -5.72 8.75 44.53
N ILE A 748 -5.66 7.47 44.14
CA ILE A 748 -6.71 6.81 43.37
C ILE A 748 -7.62 6.02 44.33
N PRO A 749 -8.95 6.17 44.26
CA PRO A 749 -9.87 5.48 45.16
C PRO A 749 -9.82 3.97 44.98
N ASN A 750 -9.85 3.22 46.09
CA ASN A 750 -9.94 1.75 46.13
C ASN A 750 -8.77 1.02 45.44
N VAL A 751 -7.60 1.65 45.36
CA VAL A 751 -6.36 1.06 44.84
C VAL A 751 -5.38 0.82 46.00
N SER A 752 -4.68 -0.32 46.00
CA SER A 752 -3.74 -0.67 47.07
C SER A 752 -2.41 0.11 46.94
N GLU A 753 -1.67 0.30 48.04
CA GLU A 753 -0.36 0.97 47.98
C GLU A 753 0.65 0.26 47.08
N ASN A 754 0.55 -1.08 46.96
CA ASN A 754 1.40 -1.88 46.09
C ASN A 754 1.17 -1.53 44.61
N ASP A 755 -0.08 -1.37 44.20
CA ASP A 755 -0.43 -1.01 42.81
C ASP A 755 -0.02 0.44 42.46
N LEU A 756 0.17 1.27 43.49
CA LEU A 756 0.64 2.66 43.37
C LEU A 756 2.16 2.80 43.47
N ALA A 757 2.91 1.70 43.67
CA ALA A 757 4.34 1.74 43.95
C ALA A 757 5.17 2.28 42.77
N ASN A 758 4.71 2.02 41.53
CA ASN A 758 5.39 2.45 40.31
C ASN A 758 5.06 3.90 39.89
N LEU A 759 4.11 4.56 40.57
CA LEU A 759 3.67 5.92 40.25
C LEU A 759 4.46 6.97 41.04
N ALA A 760 4.84 8.04 40.36
CA ALA A 760 5.34 9.25 40.98
C ALA A 760 4.21 10.03 41.70
N GLU A 761 4.57 11.09 42.41
CA GLU A 761 3.61 11.91 43.17
C GLU A 761 2.53 12.57 42.29
N ASP A 762 2.86 12.86 41.04
CA ASP A 762 1.95 13.39 40.03
C ASP A 762 1.01 12.33 39.42
N GLY A 763 1.12 11.08 39.86
CA GLY A 763 0.32 9.96 39.36
C GLY A 763 0.84 9.36 38.05
N ILE A 764 2.04 9.70 37.58
CA ILE A 764 2.60 9.16 36.34
C ILE A 764 3.66 8.09 36.64
N VAL A 765 3.68 7.01 35.86
CA VAL A 765 4.66 5.94 36.03
C VAL A 765 6.11 6.43 35.86
N ILE A 766 7.01 5.94 36.71
CA ILE A 766 8.42 6.31 36.66
C ILE A 766 9.12 5.55 35.52
N VAL A 767 9.88 6.27 34.70
CA VAL A 767 10.71 5.68 33.63
C VAL A 767 11.71 4.68 34.24
N GLY A 768 11.78 3.48 33.66
CA GLY A 768 12.57 2.35 34.16
C GLY A 768 11.79 1.34 34.99
N SER A 769 10.52 1.64 35.34
CA SER A 769 9.66 0.68 36.04
C SER A 769 9.31 -0.50 35.14
N GLU A 770 9.33 -1.71 35.69
CA GLU A 770 8.75 -2.89 35.06
C GLU A 770 7.26 -2.94 35.38
N VAL A 771 6.45 -3.05 34.33
CA VAL A 771 4.99 -3.05 34.41
C VAL A 771 4.43 -4.32 33.78
N GLY A 772 3.46 -4.92 34.45
CA GLY A 772 2.70 -6.07 33.99
C GLY A 772 1.24 -5.74 33.67
N PRO A 773 0.45 -6.76 33.29
CA PRO A 773 -0.97 -6.60 33.04
C PRO A 773 -1.70 -5.93 34.22
N ASN A 774 -2.55 -4.94 33.92
CA ASN A 774 -3.40 -4.20 34.87
C ASN A 774 -2.66 -3.18 35.78
N ASP A 775 -1.34 -3.08 35.70
CA ASP A 775 -0.58 -2.02 36.39
C ASP A 775 -0.99 -0.64 35.87
N ILE A 776 -0.96 0.36 36.76
CA ILE A 776 -1.35 1.73 36.45
C ILE A 776 -0.16 2.45 35.82
N LEU A 777 -0.34 2.96 34.60
CA LEU A 777 0.65 3.79 33.90
C LEU A 777 0.44 5.27 34.21
N VAL A 778 -0.82 5.70 34.27
CA VAL A 778 -1.21 7.09 34.55
C VAL A 778 -2.43 7.08 35.44
N GLY A 779 -2.24 7.47 36.70
CA GLY A 779 -3.27 7.72 37.68
C GLY A 779 -4.11 8.92 37.29
N LYS A 780 -5.38 8.67 36.94
CA LYS A 780 -6.32 9.68 36.48
C LYS A 780 -7.65 9.52 37.19
N ILE A 781 -8.17 10.62 37.74
CA ILE A 781 -9.47 10.65 38.40
C ILE A 781 -10.40 11.65 37.70
N ALA A 782 -11.67 11.28 37.60
CA ALA A 782 -12.72 12.12 37.04
C ALA A 782 -13.78 12.42 38.11
N PRO A 783 -14.29 13.66 38.21
CA PRO A 783 -15.39 13.98 39.12
C PRO A 783 -16.64 13.18 38.74
N LYS A 784 -17.24 12.54 39.74
CA LYS A 784 -18.42 11.70 39.61
C LYS A 784 -19.63 12.47 40.13
N GLY A 785 -20.67 12.57 39.29
CA GLY A 785 -21.95 13.14 39.73
C GLY A 785 -22.60 12.26 40.80
N GLU A 786 -23.56 12.84 41.54
CA GLU A 786 -24.29 12.11 42.56
C GLU A 786 -25.14 11.01 41.90
N THR A 787 -24.69 9.76 41.97
CA THR A 787 -25.41 8.60 41.42
C THR A 787 -26.43 8.08 42.43
N GLU A 788 -27.65 7.80 41.98
CA GLU A 788 -28.59 6.98 42.75
C GLU A 788 -28.00 5.58 42.95
N LEU A 789 -27.50 5.33 44.16
CA LEU A 789 -26.98 4.02 44.56
C LEU A 789 -28.13 3.01 44.63
N THR A 790 -27.87 1.76 44.27
CA THR A 790 -28.86 0.69 44.47
C THR A 790 -29.15 0.49 45.97
N ALA A 791 -30.25 -0.16 46.33
CA ALA A 791 -30.59 -0.42 47.72
C ALA A 791 -29.47 -1.20 48.44
N GLU A 792 -28.83 -2.14 47.74
CA GLU A 792 -27.71 -2.94 48.22
C GLU A 792 -26.46 -2.07 48.45
N GLU A 793 -26.10 -1.21 47.50
CA GLU A 793 -24.97 -0.28 47.65
C GLU A 793 -25.20 0.73 48.78
N ARG A 794 -26.44 1.22 48.95
CA ARG A 794 -26.82 2.10 50.07
C ARG A 794 -26.67 1.40 51.41
N LEU A 795 -27.09 0.14 51.50
CA LEU A 795 -26.95 -0.67 52.71
C LEU A 795 -25.48 -0.93 53.03
N LEU A 796 -24.68 -1.35 52.04
CA LEU A 796 -23.23 -1.57 52.21
C LEU A 796 -22.55 -0.30 52.71
N ARG A 797 -22.88 0.85 52.12
CA ARG A 797 -22.35 2.15 52.55
C ARG A 797 -22.74 2.50 53.98
N ALA A 798 -23.98 2.21 54.38
CA ALA A 798 -24.44 2.42 55.76
C ALA A 798 -23.71 1.50 56.76
N ILE A 799 -23.38 0.27 56.36
CA ILE A 799 -22.65 -0.70 57.19
C ILE A 799 -21.17 -0.32 57.36
N PHE A 800 -20.48 0.00 56.26
CA PHE A 800 -19.04 0.25 56.27
C PHE A 800 -18.67 1.71 56.55
N GLY A 801 -19.64 2.63 56.58
CA GLY A 801 -19.39 4.04 56.86
C GLY A 801 -18.51 4.72 55.80
N GLU A 802 -18.36 4.13 54.61
CA GLU A 802 -17.56 4.68 53.53
C GLU A 802 -18.16 6.00 53.06
N LYS A 803 -17.38 7.08 53.20
CA LYS A 803 -17.71 8.36 52.56
C LYS A 803 -17.68 8.13 51.05
N ALA A 804 -18.72 8.55 50.33
CA ALA A 804 -18.64 8.58 48.86
C ALA A 804 -17.50 9.52 48.48
N ARG A 805 -16.43 8.96 47.92
CA ARG A 805 -15.45 9.78 47.22
C ARG A 805 -16.15 10.31 45.96
N GLU A 806 -16.11 11.62 45.76
CA GLU A 806 -16.78 12.32 44.64
C GLU A 806 -16.05 12.11 43.29
N VAL A 807 -15.17 11.12 43.21
CA VAL A 807 -14.28 10.88 42.08
C VAL A 807 -14.27 9.42 41.67
N LYS A 808 -14.08 9.18 40.37
CA LYS A 808 -14.02 7.87 39.73
C LYS A 808 -12.62 7.64 39.17
N ASP A 809 -12.09 6.43 39.34
CA ASP A 809 -10.86 5.98 38.66
C ASP A 809 -11.10 5.90 37.14
N THR A 810 -10.36 6.70 36.38
CA THR A 810 -10.28 6.68 34.90
C THR A 810 -8.83 6.50 34.43
N SER A 811 -8.00 5.89 35.28
CA SER A 811 -6.56 5.69 35.05
C SER A 811 -6.26 4.83 33.83
N LEU A 812 -5.14 5.13 33.20
CA LEU A 812 -4.58 4.33 32.12
C LEU A 812 -3.85 3.12 32.72
N ARG A 813 -4.22 1.92 32.29
CA ARG A 813 -3.64 0.66 32.75
C ARG A 813 -3.07 -0.14 31.59
N VAL A 814 -2.07 -0.98 31.87
CA VAL A 814 -1.51 -1.91 30.89
C VAL A 814 -2.56 -2.95 30.51
N PRO A 815 -2.83 -3.18 29.21
CA PRO A 815 -3.75 -4.22 28.76
C PRO A 815 -3.33 -5.63 29.20
N HIS A 816 -4.28 -6.57 29.20
CA HIS A 816 -3.97 -7.96 29.51
C HIS A 816 -3.07 -8.60 28.45
N GLY A 817 -2.04 -9.31 28.92
CA GLY A 817 -1.07 -10.01 28.07
C GLY A 817 0.07 -9.13 27.56
N GLU A 818 0.08 -7.84 27.93
CA GLU A 818 1.16 -6.92 27.62
C GLU A 818 1.94 -6.57 28.89
N GLY A 819 3.18 -6.11 28.71
CA GLY A 819 4.07 -5.74 29.80
C GLY A 819 5.47 -5.42 29.29
N GLY A 820 6.33 -4.97 30.18
CA GLY A 820 7.70 -4.62 29.85
C GLY A 820 8.24 -3.49 30.70
N THR A 821 9.27 -2.83 30.21
CA THR A 821 9.92 -1.71 30.91
C THR A 821 9.46 -0.39 30.32
N VAL A 822 9.04 0.55 31.17
CA VAL A 822 8.75 1.92 30.73
C VAL A 822 10.03 2.60 30.28
N ILE A 823 10.13 2.99 29.01
CA ILE A 823 11.34 3.60 28.43
C ILE A 823 11.24 5.10 28.27
N ASP A 824 10.03 5.64 28.11
CA ASP A 824 9.81 7.05 27.83
C ASP A 824 8.40 7.47 28.24
N VAL A 825 8.30 8.69 28.75
CA VAL A 825 7.04 9.32 29.16
C VAL A 825 7.03 10.73 28.59
N GLN A 826 6.07 10.99 27.71
CA GLN A 826 5.94 12.26 27.03
C GLN A 826 4.64 12.94 27.45
N ILE A 827 4.74 14.21 27.85
CA ILE A 827 3.59 15.02 28.27
C ILE A 827 3.48 16.20 27.31
N LEU A 828 2.37 16.27 26.59
CA LEU A 828 1.98 17.42 25.76
C LEU A 828 1.01 18.29 26.57
N ASP A 829 1.28 19.58 26.62
CA ASP A 829 0.58 20.51 27.50
C ASP A 829 0.11 21.74 26.72
N ARG A 830 -1.21 22.00 26.74
CA ARG A 830 -1.80 23.15 26.05
C ARG A 830 -1.23 24.47 26.56
N ASP A 831 -0.94 24.58 27.85
CA ASP A 831 -0.42 25.81 28.45
C ASP A 831 1.02 26.11 27.99
N LYS A 832 1.76 25.09 27.53
CA LYS A 832 3.09 25.23 26.93
C LYS A 832 3.05 25.52 25.43
N GLY A 833 1.86 25.65 24.85
CA GLY A 833 1.65 25.91 23.43
C GLY A 833 1.66 24.66 22.54
N ASP A 834 1.49 23.46 23.12
CA ASP A 834 1.28 22.25 22.32
C ASP A 834 -0.16 22.17 21.79
N GLU A 835 -0.32 21.71 20.55
CA GLU A 835 -1.64 21.57 19.91
C GLU A 835 -2.31 20.26 20.36
N LEU A 836 -3.42 20.37 21.09
CA LEU A 836 -4.20 19.24 21.60
C LEU A 836 -5.63 19.24 21.07
N GLU A 837 -6.30 18.09 21.15
CA GLU A 837 -7.72 17.93 20.81
C GLU A 837 -8.62 18.89 21.61
N ALA A 838 -9.74 19.28 21.02
CA ALA A 838 -10.69 20.19 21.66
C ALA A 838 -11.16 19.60 23.02
N GLY A 839 -11.02 20.39 24.09
CA GLY A 839 -11.35 19.96 25.46
C GLY A 839 -10.25 19.22 26.21
N ALA A 840 -9.18 18.74 25.54
CA ALA A 840 -8.01 18.15 26.20
C ALA A 840 -7.03 19.23 26.69
N ILE A 841 -6.61 19.14 27.94
CA ILE A 841 -5.70 20.10 28.59
C ILE A 841 -4.26 19.58 28.54
N LYS A 842 -4.08 18.30 28.89
CA LYS A 842 -2.81 17.58 28.81
C LYS A 842 -3.02 16.24 28.12
N LYS A 843 -1.99 15.75 27.44
CA LYS A 843 -1.93 14.39 26.90
C LYS A 843 -0.67 13.72 27.40
N VAL A 844 -0.82 12.57 28.05
CA VAL A 844 0.29 11.76 28.56
C VAL A 844 0.42 10.53 27.67
N ILE A 845 1.62 10.32 27.16
CA ILE A 845 1.98 9.21 26.28
C ILE A 845 3.10 8.44 26.98
N VAL A 846 2.85 7.15 27.24
CA VAL A 846 3.79 6.25 27.93
C VAL A 846 4.22 5.18 26.94
N ARG A 847 5.53 5.01 26.77
CA ARG A 847 6.11 4.00 25.88
C ARG A 847 6.72 2.88 26.71
N VAL A 848 6.29 1.66 26.44
CA VAL A 848 6.73 0.45 27.14
C VAL A 848 7.46 -0.45 26.15
N ALA A 849 8.70 -0.79 26.47
CA ALA A 849 9.50 -1.71 25.65
C ALA A 849 9.42 -3.13 26.22
N GLN A 850 9.10 -4.08 25.34
CA GLN A 850 9.05 -5.50 25.64
C GLN A 850 10.15 -6.23 24.86
N ILE A 851 10.94 -7.03 25.56
CA ILE A 851 11.89 -7.95 24.94
C ILE A 851 11.15 -9.24 24.61
N ARG A 852 10.98 -9.54 23.32
CA ARG A 852 10.27 -10.72 22.83
C ARG A 852 11.24 -11.76 22.33
N LYS A 853 11.45 -12.79 23.16
CA LYS A 853 12.21 -13.99 22.76
C LYS A 853 11.41 -14.82 21.75
N ILE A 854 12.04 -15.85 21.21
CA ILE A 854 11.37 -16.81 20.33
C ILE A 854 10.62 -17.86 21.16
N THR A 855 9.33 -18.05 20.89
CA THR A 855 8.47 -18.95 21.67
C THR A 855 7.66 -19.91 20.79
N VAL A 856 7.13 -20.97 21.39
CA VAL A 856 6.20 -21.89 20.71
C VAL A 856 4.98 -21.11 20.24
N GLY A 857 4.57 -21.30 18.98
CA GLY A 857 3.50 -20.54 18.34
C GLY A 857 3.96 -19.35 17.50
N ASP A 858 5.21 -18.89 17.65
CA ASP A 858 5.77 -17.87 16.77
C ASP A 858 5.96 -18.39 15.36
N LYS A 859 5.83 -17.49 14.39
CA LYS A 859 6.03 -17.80 12.98
C LYS A 859 7.42 -17.40 12.51
N VAL A 860 8.13 -18.36 11.93
CA VAL A 860 9.42 -18.14 11.26
C VAL A 860 9.34 -18.51 9.79
N ALA A 861 10.23 -17.95 8.98
CA ALA A 861 10.29 -18.25 7.56
C ALA A 861 11.71 -18.10 6.99
N GLY A 862 11.98 -18.79 5.88
CA GLY A 862 13.11 -18.49 5.01
C GLY A 862 12.71 -17.53 3.87
N ARG A 863 13.69 -17.16 3.04
CA ARG A 863 13.47 -16.29 1.87
C ARG A 863 12.74 -16.98 0.70
N HIS A 864 12.66 -18.31 0.73
CA HIS A 864 12.12 -19.16 -0.33
C HIS A 864 10.64 -19.52 -0.14
N GLY A 865 9.89 -18.73 0.65
CA GLY A 865 8.47 -18.96 0.92
C GLY A 865 8.17 -20.19 1.80
N ASN A 866 9.21 -20.77 2.42
CA ASN A 866 9.10 -21.79 3.47
C ASN A 866 8.75 -21.08 4.79
N LYS A 867 7.50 -21.19 5.22
CA LYS A 867 6.99 -20.67 6.50
C LYS A 867 6.64 -21.82 7.41
N GLY A 868 6.78 -21.62 8.71
CA GLY A 868 6.31 -22.57 9.71
C GLY A 868 6.07 -21.92 11.05
N VAL A 869 5.23 -22.57 11.85
CA VAL A 869 5.00 -22.21 13.24
C VAL A 869 5.88 -23.09 14.11
N ILE A 870 6.50 -22.50 15.13
CA ILE A 870 7.32 -23.26 16.06
C ILE A 870 6.43 -24.16 16.89
N SER A 871 6.59 -25.48 16.74
CA SER A 871 5.82 -26.48 17.49
C SER A 871 6.47 -26.81 18.83
N LYS A 872 7.80 -26.83 18.88
CA LYS A 872 8.55 -27.14 20.08
C LYS A 872 9.92 -26.46 20.09
N VAL A 873 10.28 -25.95 21.26
CA VAL A 873 11.66 -25.59 21.61
C VAL A 873 12.26 -26.77 22.36
N ILE A 874 13.36 -27.33 21.85
CA ILE A 874 14.00 -28.54 22.37
C ILE A 874 15.35 -28.19 22.96
N LEU A 875 15.74 -28.86 24.05
CA LEU A 875 17.06 -28.69 24.65
C LEU A 875 18.15 -28.95 23.61
N GLU A 876 19.18 -28.12 23.59
CA GLU A 876 20.35 -28.29 22.72
C GLU A 876 20.95 -29.71 22.82
N ALA A 877 20.94 -30.30 24.02
CA ALA A 877 21.38 -31.67 24.29
C ALA A 877 20.55 -32.76 23.58
N ASP A 878 19.27 -32.48 23.28
CA ASP A 878 18.33 -33.42 22.67
C ASP A 878 18.24 -33.23 21.14
N MET A 879 18.80 -32.14 20.61
CA MET A 879 18.81 -31.87 19.18
C MET A 879 19.69 -32.87 18.43
N PRO A 880 19.41 -33.15 17.15
CA PRO A 880 20.33 -33.93 16.32
C PRO A 880 21.70 -33.22 16.21
N PHE A 881 22.77 -33.99 16.36
CA PHE A 881 24.15 -33.50 16.26
C PHE A 881 24.80 -33.89 14.94
N LEU A 882 25.63 -32.98 14.43
CA LEU A 882 26.59 -33.24 13.38
C LEU A 882 27.70 -34.21 13.86
N PRO A 883 28.45 -34.85 12.95
CA PRO A 883 29.56 -35.73 13.30
C PRO A 883 30.66 -35.09 14.17
N ASP A 884 30.78 -33.76 14.11
CA ASP A 884 31.73 -32.98 14.91
C ASP A 884 31.19 -32.58 16.30
N GLY A 885 29.97 -33.01 16.64
CA GLY A 885 29.30 -32.69 17.90
C GLY A 885 28.54 -31.36 17.90
N THR A 886 28.49 -30.64 16.78
CA THR A 886 27.72 -29.39 16.68
C THR A 886 26.21 -29.70 16.61
N PRO A 887 25.37 -29.13 17.49
CA PRO A 887 23.92 -29.32 17.42
C PRO A 887 23.30 -28.56 16.24
N VAL A 888 22.21 -29.11 15.71
CA VAL A 888 21.35 -28.43 14.74
C VAL A 888 20.52 -27.35 15.45
N ASP A 889 20.32 -26.20 14.80
CA ASP A 889 19.52 -25.09 15.34
C ASP A 889 18.03 -25.23 15.03
N ILE A 890 17.71 -25.68 13.81
CA ILE A 890 16.35 -25.75 13.28
C ILE A 890 16.16 -27.04 12.48
N VAL A 891 15.04 -27.72 12.73
CA VAL A 891 14.65 -28.92 11.98
C VAL A 891 13.34 -28.66 11.25
N ILE A 892 13.35 -28.97 9.95
CA ILE A 892 12.18 -28.85 9.08
C ILE A 892 11.95 -30.18 8.36
N SER A 893 10.68 -30.55 8.16
CA SER A 893 10.32 -31.74 7.40
C SER A 893 10.79 -31.66 5.94
N SER A 894 11.42 -32.73 5.45
CA SER A 894 11.83 -32.84 4.05
C SER A 894 10.64 -32.84 3.06
N LEU A 895 9.47 -33.32 3.50
CA LEU A 895 8.24 -33.30 2.72
C LEU A 895 7.79 -31.86 2.39
N SER A 896 8.11 -30.91 3.28
CA SER A 896 7.73 -29.52 3.11
C SER A 896 8.40 -28.87 1.90
N VAL A 897 9.58 -29.35 1.50
CA VAL A 897 10.34 -28.85 0.35
C VAL A 897 9.79 -29.42 -0.95
N LEU A 898 9.59 -30.74 -0.99
CA LEU A 898 9.11 -31.46 -2.18
C LEU A 898 7.71 -31.03 -2.59
N ALA A 899 6.79 -30.88 -1.63
CA ALA A 899 5.42 -30.47 -1.90
C ALA A 899 5.31 -29.02 -2.42
N ARG A 900 6.36 -28.20 -2.24
CA ARG A 900 6.35 -26.75 -2.50
C ARG A 900 7.22 -26.34 -3.67
N MET A 901 8.11 -27.21 -4.14
CA MET A 901 9.03 -26.94 -5.26
C MET A 901 9.82 -25.63 -5.09
N ASN A 902 10.30 -25.38 -3.87
CA ASN A 902 11.18 -24.25 -3.54
C ASN A 902 12.60 -24.76 -3.24
N LEU A 903 13.25 -25.28 -4.28
CA LEU A 903 14.55 -25.95 -4.20
C LEU A 903 15.68 -24.95 -3.93
N GLY A 904 15.47 -23.65 -4.14
CA GLY A 904 16.45 -22.60 -3.85
C GLY A 904 16.97 -22.66 -2.42
N GLN A 905 16.13 -23.05 -1.45
CA GLN A 905 16.54 -23.16 -0.04
C GLN A 905 17.60 -24.24 0.20
N LEU A 906 17.62 -25.31 -0.60
CA LEU A 906 18.63 -26.38 -0.47
C LEU A 906 19.98 -25.90 -1.01
N PHE A 907 19.97 -25.18 -2.14
CA PHE A 907 21.16 -24.55 -2.67
C PHE A 907 21.73 -23.49 -1.71
N GLU A 908 20.85 -22.69 -1.10
CA GLU A 908 21.21 -21.76 -0.04
C GLU A 908 21.86 -22.49 1.14
N ALA A 909 21.23 -23.57 1.64
CA ALA A 909 21.74 -24.35 2.77
C ALA A 909 23.13 -24.95 2.50
N HIS A 910 23.32 -25.61 1.36
CA HIS A 910 24.58 -26.24 1.00
C HIS A 910 25.70 -25.21 0.81
N LEU A 911 25.43 -24.17 0.03
CA LEU A 911 26.43 -23.15 -0.27
C LEU A 911 26.75 -22.31 0.98
N GLY A 912 25.75 -22.03 1.80
CA GLY A 912 25.90 -21.35 3.09
C GLY A 912 26.83 -22.12 4.03
N TRP A 913 26.71 -23.46 4.07
CA TRP A 913 27.57 -24.30 4.88
C TRP A 913 29.03 -24.24 4.44
N ALA A 914 29.29 -24.34 3.14
CA ALA A 914 30.63 -24.22 2.58
C ALA A 914 31.24 -22.83 2.84
N ALA A 915 30.48 -21.77 2.55
CA ALA A 915 30.93 -20.39 2.69
C ALA A 915 31.22 -20.01 4.16
N SER A 916 30.41 -20.53 5.10
CA SER A 916 30.64 -20.35 6.53
C SER A 916 31.96 -20.97 6.99
N LYS A 917 32.24 -22.23 6.60
CA LYS A 917 33.53 -22.89 6.91
C LYS A 917 34.73 -22.19 6.27
N LEU A 918 34.55 -21.58 5.08
CA LEU A 918 35.60 -20.82 4.40
C LEU A 918 35.79 -19.39 4.94
N GLY A 919 34.89 -18.90 5.81
CA GLY A 919 35.01 -17.59 6.43
C GLY A 919 34.74 -16.41 5.50
N TYR A 920 33.94 -16.58 4.44
CA TYR A 920 33.54 -15.48 3.56
C TYR A 920 32.04 -15.51 3.20
N LYS A 921 31.55 -14.36 2.73
CA LYS A 921 30.16 -14.20 2.25
C LYS A 921 30.11 -14.19 0.72
N LEU A 922 29.04 -14.74 0.15
CA LEU A 922 28.84 -14.87 -1.30
C LEU A 922 27.64 -14.05 -1.78
N ALA A 923 27.73 -13.48 -2.97
CA ALA A 923 26.59 -12.89 -3.69
C ALA A 923 26.24 -13.74 -4.91
N VAL A 924 25.01 -14.24 -4.93
CA VAL A 924 24.37 -15.01 -5.99
C VAL A 924 23.23 -14.17 -6.58
N PRO A 925 23.47 -13.44 -7.68
CA PRO A 925 22.45 -12.59 -8.28
C PRO A 925 21.27 -13.39 -8.81
N VAL A 926 20.11 -12.74 -8.81
CA VAL A 926 18.84 -13.31 -9.23
C VAL A 926 18.86 -13.64 -10.73
N PHE A 927 18.42 -14.85 -11.09
CA PHE A 927 18.34 -15.38 -12.46
C PHE A 927 19.67 -15.47 -13.25
N GLU A 928 20.82 -15.26 -12.60
CA GLU A 928 22.10 -15.55 -13.21
C GLU A 928 22.44 -17.04 -13.17
N LYS A 929 22.92 -17.57 -14.31
CA LYS A 929 23.29 -18.97 -14.44
C LYS A 929 24.59 -19.26 -13.67
N ILE A 930 24.48 -20.00 -12.58
CA ILE A 930 25.62 -20.52 -11.82
C ILE A 930 25.74 -22.01 -12.12
N LYS A 931 26.90 -22.45 -12.61
CA LYS A 931 27.17 -23.87 -12.83
C LYS A 931 27.22 -24.59 -11.49
N GLU A 932 26.52 -25.73 -11.39
CA GLU A 932 26.52 -26.58 -10.19
C GLU A 932 27.94 -27.00 -9.77
N ASP A 933 28.83 -27.26 -10.74
CA ASP A 933 30.25 -27.55 -10.50
C ASP A 933 30.93 -26.53 -9.59
N LYS A 934 30.51 -25.25 -9.64
CA LYS A 934 31.07 -24.20 -8.79
C LYS A 934 30.69 -24.44 -7.33
N ILE A 935 29.45 -24.82 -7.06
CA ILE A 935 28.96 -25.16 -5.71
C ILE A 935 29.65 -26.43 -5.22
N ILE A 936 29.74 -27.45 -6.08
CA ILE A 936 30.43 -28.72 -5.78
C ILE A 936 31.89 -28.47 -5.42
N ASN A 937 32.59 -27.59 -6.15
CA ASN A 937 33.98 -27.26 -5.87
C ASN A 937 34.15 -26.54 -4.54
N GLU A 938 33.23 -25.65 -4.15
CA GLU A 938 33.29 -25.03 -2.81
C GLU A 938 33.07 -26.04 -1.70
N LEU A 939 32.14 -26.98 -1.86
CA LEU A 939 31.94 -28.08 -0.90
C LEU A 939 33.21 -28.93 -0.76
N LYS A 940 33.85 -29.30 -1.89
CA LYS A 940 35.10 -30.07 -1.90
C LYS A 940 36.26 -29.37 -1.22
N LYS A 941 36.36 -28.04 -1.31
CA LYS A 941 37.45 -27.27 -0.65
C LYS A 941 37.44 -27.40 0.87
N VAL A 942 36.28 -27.64 1.47
CA VAL A 942 36.10 -27.79 2.92
C VAL A 942 35.76 -29.22 3.35
N ASP A 943 36.02 -30.19 2.47
CA ASP A 943 35.78 -31.61 2.69
C ASP A 943 34.33 -31.92 3.13
N LEU A 944 33.37 -31.16 2.59
CA LEU A 944 31.94 -31.41 2.79
C LEU A 944 31.40 -32.38 1.72
N PRO A 945 30.43 -33.25 2.07
CA PRO A 945 29.79 -34.15 1.11
C PRO A 945 29.16 -33.38 -0.06
N ILE A 946 29.37 -33.87 -1.28
CA ILE A 946 28.87 -33.24 -2.52
C ILE A 946 27.34 -33.24 -2.57
N ASP A 947 26.71 -34.27 -1.99
CA ASP A 947 25.25 -34.38 -1.88
C ASP A 947 24.67 -33.54 -0.72
N GLY A 948 25.52 -32.86 0.07
CA GLY A 948 25.11 -32.05 1.22
C GLY A 948 24.57 -32.87 2.39
N LYS A 949 24.79 -34.20 2.39
CA LYS A 949 24.22 -35.10 3.39
C LYS A 949 25.25 -35.63 4.38
N VAL A 950 24.88 -35.63 5.65
CA VAL A 950 25.69 -36.20 6.73
C VAL A 950 24.86 -37.13 7.60
N THR A 951 25.52 -38.10 8.23
CA THR A 951 24.87 -38.94 9.24
C THR A 951 24.76 -38.14 10.53
N LEU A 952 23.53 -37.83 10.94
CA LEU A 952 23.26 -37.18 12.22
C LEU A 952 23.27 -38.21 13.36
N ARG A 953 23.51 -37.74 14.58
CA ARG A 953 23.35 -38.50 15.81
C ARG A 953 22.16 -37.96 16.59
N ASP A 954 21.25 -38.82 17.04
CA ASP A 954 20.15 -38.43 17.92
C ASP A 954 20.72 -38.00 19.27
N GLY A 955 20.41 -36.77 19.70
CA GLY A 955 20.89 -36.25 20.99
C GLY A 955 20.31 -36.98 22.19
N CYS A 956 19.10 -37.53 22.07
CA CYS A 956 18.42 -38.22 23.17
C CYS A 956 18.99 -39.63 23.43
N THR A 957 19.32 -40.37 22.38
CA THR A 957 19.75 -41.77 22.49
C THR A 957 21.25 -41.96 22.24
N GLY A 958 21.88 -41.02 21.54
CA GLY A 958 23.25 -41.15 21.04
C GLY A 958 23.38 -42.08 19.82
N GLU A 959 22.28 -42.62 19.29
CA GLU A 959 22.28 -43.48 18.12
C GLU A 959 22.46 -42.68 16.82
N LEU A 960 23.07 -43.31 15.82
CA LEU A 960 23.20 -42.71 14.49
C LEU A 960 21.87 -42.83 13.74
N PHE A 961 21.51 -41.79 13.00
CA PHE A 961 20.38 -41.82 12.08
C PHE A 961 20.63 -42.88 11.01
N LYS A 962 19.59 -43.66 10.67
CA LYS A 962 19.67 -44.75 9.68
C LYS A 962 20.05 -44.25 8.28
N GLU A 963 19.60 -43.05 7.93
CA GLU A 963 19.86 -42.42 6.65
C GLU A 963 20.63 -41.11 6.81
N LYS A 964 21.46 -40.78 5.81
CA LYS A 964 22.12 -39.48 5.77
C LYS A 964 21.09 -38.38 5.52
N THR A 965 21.18 -37.33 6.33
CA THR A 965 20.25 -36.19 6.31
C THR A 965 20.90 -34.99 5.64
N VAL A 966 20.12 -34.24 4.87
CA VAL A 966 20.58 -32.96 4.30
C VAL A 966 20.73 -31.94 5.44
N VAL A 967 21.93 -31.38 5.56
CA VAL A 967 22.25 -30.34 6.54
C VAL A 967 22.92 -29.17 5.83
N GLY A 968 22.70 -27.96 6.33
CA GLY A 968 23.41 -26.80 5.84
C GLY A 968 23.16 -25.57 6.69
N ILE A 969 23.43 -24.39 6.13
CA ILE A 969 23.19 -23.11 6.80
C ILE A 969 22.20 -22.29 5.99
N ALA A 970 21.01 -22.07 6.54
CA ALA A 970 19.94 -21.30 5.91
C ALA A 970 19.75 -19.96 6.63
N TYR A 971 19.27 -18.95 5.88
CA TYR A 971 18.94 -17.65 6.44
C TYR A 971 17.48 -17.58 6.88
N ILE A 972 17.26 -17.52 8.19
CA ILE A 972 15.93 -17.61 8.82
C ILE A 972 15.50 -16.26 9.40
N LEU A 973 14.24 -15.93 9.19
CA LEU A 973 13.57 -14.70 9.59
C LEU A 973 12.55 -14.99 10.70
N LYS A 974 12.52 -14.16 11.75
CA LYS A 974 11.38 -14.08 12.68
C LYS A 974 10.37 -13.11 12.10
N LEU A 975 9.11 -13.53 11.94
CA LEU A 975 8.06 -12.69 11.40
C LEU A 975 7.31 -11.95 12.52
N VAL A 976 6.65 -10.85 12.17
CA VAL A 976 5.80 -10.06 13.08
C VAL A 976 4.60 -10.83 13.64
N HIS A 977 4.35 -12.03 13.15
CA HIS A 977 3.29 -12.91 13.62
C HIS A 977 3.73 -13.68 14.87
N MET A 978 3.75 -12.99 16.01
CA MET A 978 4.08 -13.56 17.31
C MET A 978 2.83 -14.11 18.01
N VAL A 979 3.03 -15.12 18.85
CA VAL A 979 1.93 -15.77 19.58
C VAL A 979 1.30 -14.85 20.62
N GLU A 980 2.11 -14.04 21.31
CA GLU A 980 1.67 -13.11 22.37
C GLU A 980 0.61 -12.12 21.87
N ASP A 981 0.76 -11.64 20.64
CA ASP A 981 -0.22 -10.73 20.02
C ASP A 981 -1.52 -11.44 19.64
N LYS A 982 -1.45 -12.74 19.33
CA LYS A 982 -2.56 -13.53 18.79
C LYS A 982 -3.38 -14.26 19.84
N VAL A 983 -2.79 -14.54 21.00
CA VAL A 983 -3.52 -15.15 22.11
C VAL A 983 -4.54 -14.13 22.63
N HIS A 984 -5.79 -14.60 22.69
CA HIS A 984 -6.92 -13.86 23.23
C HIS A 984 -7.91 -14.83 23.85
N ALA A 985 -8.36 -14.52 25.06
CA ALA A 985 -9.36 -15.28 25.78
C ALA A 985 -10.33 -14.30 26.45
N ARG A 986 -11.60 -14.71 26.53
CA ARG A 986 -12.67 -13.93 27.17
C ARG A 986 -13.57 -14.89 27.94
N SER A 987 -13.83 -14.55 29.21
CA SER A 987 -14.92 -15.13 29.99
C SER A 987 -16.16 -14.23 29.89
N THR A 988 -16.10 -13.06 30.50
CA THR A 988 -17.07 -11.96 30.38
C THR A 988 -16.37 -10.71 29.86
N GLY A 989 -17.13 -9.65 29.54
CA GLY A 989 -16.53 -8.42 29.03
C GLY A 989 -17.60 -7.42 28.59
N PRO A 990 -17.20 -6.35 27.89
CA PRO A 990 -18.16 -5.36 27.41
C PRO A 990 -19.07 -5.94 26.32
N TYR A 991 -20.26 -5.34 26.25
CA TYR A 991 -21.32 -5.69 25.31
C TYR A 991 -21.72 -4.46 24.49
N SER A 992 -22.18 -4.69 23.27
CA SER A 992 -22.77 -3.68 22.41
C SER A 992 -24.03 -3.11 23.05
N LEU A 993 -24.17 -1.78 23.06
CA LEU A 993 -25.36 -1.13 23.61
C LEU A 993 -26.63 -1.49 22.85
N VAL A 994 -26.53 -1.67 21.53
CA VAL A 994 -27.67 -1.90 20.65
C VAL A 994 -28.06 -3.38 20.63
N THR A 995 -27.12 -4.25 20.26
CA THR A 995 -27.40 -5.68 20.06
C THR A 995 -27.27 -6.50 21.34
N GLN A 996 -26.71 -5.94 22.41
CA GLN A 996 -26.36 -6.65 23.66
C GLN A 996 -25.41 -7.83 23.48
N GLN A 997 -24.81 -8.00 22.30
CA GLN A 997 -23.81 -9.03 22.01
C GLN A 997 -22.42 -8.62 22.53
N PRO A 998 -21.54 -9.59 22.84
CA PRO A 998 -20.13 -9.34 23.08
C PRO A 998 -19.51 -8.43 22.00
N LEU A 999 -18.73 -7.43 22.41
CA LEU A 999 -17.95 -6.63 21.45
C LEU A 999 -16.97 -7.52 20.65
N GLY A 1000 -16.48 -7.03 19.51
CA GLY A 1000 -15.51 -7.74 18.68
C GLY A 1000 -14.08 -7.28 18.91
N GLY A 1001 -13.13 -8.21 18.82
CA GLY A 1001 -11.69 -7.91 18.78
C GLY A 1001 -10.98 -7.83 20.14
N LYS A 1002 -9.69 -8.18 20.15
CA LYS A 1002 -8.84 -8.26 21.36
C LYS A 1002 -8.76 -6.94 22.13
N ALA A 1003 -8.59 -5.81 21.42
CA ALA A 1003 -8.45 -4.49 22.03
C ALA A 1003 -9.66 -4.04 22.87
N GLN A 1004 -10.85 -4.58 22.59
CA GLN A 1004 -12.08 -4.29 23.34
C GLN A 1004 -12.46 -5.43 24.31
N MET A 1005 -11.55 -6.38 24.56
CA MET A 1005 -11.85 -7.64 25.24
C MET A 1005 -13.08 -8.35 24.64
N GLY A 1006 -13.14 -8.38 23.31
CA GLY A 1006 -14.26 -8.89 22.54
C GLY A 1006 -14.39 -10.42 22.55
N GLY A 1007 -15.57 -10.94 22.21
CA GLY A 1007 -15.81 -12.37 22.04
C GLY A 1007 -15.37 -12.89 20.66
N GLN A 1008 -15.24 -14.21 20.54
CA GLN A 1008 -15.12 -14.87 19.24
C GLN A 1008 -16.49 -14.89 18.55
N ARG A 1009 -16.50 -14.75 17.22
CA ARG A 1009 -17.74 -14.84 16.44
C ARG A 1009 -18.04 -16.30 16.12
N LEU A 1010 -19.18 -16.79 16.58
CA LEU A 1010 -19.81 -18.00 16.05
C LEU A 1010 -20.62 -17.60 14.81
N GLY A 1011 -20.18 -18.01 13.63
CA GLY A 1011 -20.82 -17.68 12.36
C GLY A 1011 -21.85 -18.72 11.95
N GLU A 1012 -22.46 -18.48 10.79
CA GLU A 1012 -23.46 -19.36 10.18
C GLU A 1012 -22.90 -20.77 9.92
N MET A 1013 -21.66 -20.87 9.45
CA MET A 1013 -21.01 -22.16 9.18
C MET A 1013 -20.78 -22.98 10.46
N GLU A 1014 -20.40 -22.33 11.56
CA GLU A 1014 -20.23 -23.01 12.85
C GLU A 1014 -21.56 -23.44 13.45
N VAL A 1015 -22.64 -22.68 13.22
CA VAL A 1015 -24.00 -23.09 13.58
C VAL A 1015 -24.41 -24.36 12.84
N TRP A 1016 -24.21 -24.42 11.52
CA TRP A 1016 -24.50 -25.62 10.72
C TRP A 1016 -23.72 -26.85 11.22
N ALA A 1017 -22.49 -26.66 11.69
CA ALA A 1017 -21.72 -27.75 12.28
C ALA A 1017 -22.39 -28.31 13.55
N LEU A 1018 -22.86 -27.44 14.44
CA LEU A 1018 -23.59 -27.86 15.64
C LEU A 1018 -24.94 -28.53 15.31
N GLU A 1019 -25.67 -28.01 14.32
CA GLU A 1019 -26.91 -28.62 13.82
C GLU A 1019 -26.67 -30.01 13.24
N ALA A 1020 -25.61 -30.19 12.44
CA ALA A 1020 -25.24 -31.48 11.86
C ALA A 1020 -24.91 -32.52 12.94
N HIS A 1021 -24.30 -32.09 14.05
CA HIS A 1021 -24.07 -32.93 15.23
C HIS A 1021 -25.29 -33.11 16.13
N ARG A 1022 -26.42 -32.46 15.82
CA ARG A 1022 -27.62 -32.40 16.66
C ARG A 1022 -27.34 -31.89 18.08
N ALA A 1023 -26.35 -31.01 18.21
CA ALA A 1023 -25.94 -30.41 19.49
C ALA A 1023 -26.85 -29.23 19.86
N ALA A 1024 -28.15 -29.48 19.99
CA ALA A 1024 -29.18 -28.44 20.14
C ALA A 1024 -28.97 -27.56 21.39
N HIS A 1025 -28.63 -28.15 22.54
CA HIS A 1025 -28.38 -27.40 23.77
C HIS A 1025 -27.12 -26.52 23.67
N THR A 1026 -26.04 -27.03 23.09
CA THR A 1026 -24.81 -26.25 22.86
C THR A 1026 -25.07 -25.09 21.92
N LEU A 1027 -25.84 -25.32 20.85
CA LEU A 1027 -26.23 -24.27 19.92
C LEU A 1027 -27.10 -23.20 20.62
N GLN A 1028 -28.11 -23.63 21.38
CA GLN A 1028 -28.97 -22.74 22.14
C GLN A 1028 -28.15 -21.87 23.10
N GLU A 1029 -27.28 -22.49 23.91
CA GLU A 1029 -26.43 -21.78 24.87
C GLU A 1029 -25.54 -20.71 24.20
N MET A 1030 -24.94 -21.05 23.05
CA MET A 1030 -24.09 -20.13 22.30
C MET A 1030 -24.86 -18.93 21.73
N LEU A 1031 -26.11 -19.14 21.31
CA LEU A 1031 -26.95 -18.09 20.74
C LEU A 1031 -27.65 -17.23 21.80
N THR A 1032 -27.77 -17.70 23.05
CA THR A 1032 -28.51 -17.01 24.13
C THR A 1032 -27.59 -16.58 25.27
N VAL A 1033 -27.37 -17.42 26.27
CA VAL A 1033 -26.76 -17.10 27.56
C VAL A 1033 -25.27 -16.78 27.47
N LYS A 1034 -24.59 -17.24 26.40
CA LYS A 1034 -23.21 -16.84 26.08
C LYS A 1034 -23.11 -15.58 25.22
N SER A 1035 -24.24 -15.03 24.78
CA SER A 1035 -24.32 -13.90 23.85
C SER A 1035 -25.18 -12.75 24.41
N ASP A 1036 -26.43 -12.63 23.96
CA ASP A 1036 -27.27 -11.44 24.11
C ASP A 1036 -28.53 -11.67 24.96
N ASP A 1037 -28.66 -12.82 25.61
CA ASP A 1037 -29.61 -12.98 26.70
C ASP A 1037 -29.10 -12.26 27.96
N VAL A 1038 -29.56 -11.02 28.15
CA VAL A 1038 -29.11 -10.14 29.25
C VAL A 1038 -29.37 -10.73 30.62
N VAL A 1039 -30.53 -11.35 30.82
CA VAL A 1039 -30.93 -11.92 32.12
C VAL A 1039 -30.32 -13.30 32.29
N GLY A 1040 -30.40 -14.12 31.23
CA GLY A 1040 -29.87 -15.48 31.20
C GLY A 1040 -28.37 -15.50 31.49
N ARG A 1041 -27.57 -14.64 30.85
CA ARG A 1041 -26.11 -14.62 31.07
C ARG A 1041 -25.72 -14.31 32.52
N ALA A 1042 -26.42 -13.37 33.18
CA ALA A 1042 -26.13 -12.98 34.55
C ALA A 1042 -26.47 -14.13 35.52
N LYS A 1043 -27.63 -14.77 35.33
CA LYS A 1043 -28.02 -15.93 36.13
C LYS A 1043 -27.14 -17.14 35.86
N THR A 1044 -26.71 -17.36 34.62
CA THR A 1044 -25.76 -18.43 34.28
C THR A 1044 -24.42 -18.21 34.98
N PHE A 1045 -23.91 -16.99 35.00
CA PHE A 1045 -22.68 -16.67 35.74
C PHE A 1045 -22.85 -16.92 37.25
N GLU A 1046 -23.96 -16.46 37.83
CA GLU A 1046 -24.30 -16.73 39.23
C GLU A 1046 -24.42 -18.23 39.53
N ALA A 1047 -25.06 -18.99 38.63
CA ALA A 1047 -25.23 -20.43 38.76
C ALA A 1047 -23.89 -21.16 38.76
N ILE A 1048 -22.97 -20.78 37.85
CA ILE A 1048 -21.62 -21.33 37.79
C ILE A 1048 -20.85 -21.05 39.08
N VAL A 1049 -20.91 -19.82 39.60
CA VAL A 1049 -20.24 -19.43 40.86
C VAL A 1049 -20.81 -20.19 42.06
N LYS A 1050 -22.13 -20.40 42.10
CA LYS A 1050 -22.81 -21.15 43.16
C LYS A 1050 -22.72 -22.67 43.02
N GLY A 1051 -22.29 -23.18 41.86
CA GLY A 1051 -22.30 -24.61 41.54
C GLY A 1051 -23.70 -25.21 41.41
N VAL A 1052 -24.70 -24.41 41.02
CA VAL A 1052 -26.08 -24.86 40.76
C VAL A 1052 -26.33 -25.03 39.25
N GLU A 1053 -27.42 -25.68 38.89
CA GLU A 1053 -27.78 -25.89 37.48
C GLU A 1053 -28.01 -24.57 36.74
N VAL A 1054 -27.60 -24.54 35.48
CA VAL A 1054 -27.76 -23.38 34.59
C VAL A 1054 -29.25 -23.24 34.24
N PRO A 1055 -29.85 -22.06 34.44
CA PRO A 1055 -31.27 -21.85 34.17
C PRO A 1055 -31.57 -21.89 32.66
N GLU A 1056 -32.85 -22.09 32.32
CA GLU A 1056 -33.31 -22.04 30.93
C GLU A 1056 -33.05 -20.68 30.28
N SER A 1057 -32.73 -20.72 28.99
CA SER A 1057 -32.48 -19.53 28.17
C SER A 1057 -33.77 -18.77 27.88
N THR A 1058 -33.69 -17.44 27.83
CA THR A 1058 -34.78 -16.58 27.39
C THR A 1058 -34.56 -16.12 25.94
N VAL A 1059 -35.41 -15.20 25.47
CA VAL A 1059 -35.38 -14.70 24.10
C VAL A 1059 -34.18 -13.74 23.91
N PRO A 1060 -33.33 -13.96 22.89
CA PRO A 1060 -32.25 -13.05 22.50
C PRO A 1060 -32.70 -11.60 22.34
N GLU A 1061 -31.88 -10.65 22.82
CA GLU A 1061 -32.19 -9.23 22.65
C GLU A 1061 -32.13 -8.80 21.18
N SER A 1062 -31.24 -9.38 20.38
CA SER A 1062 -31.18 -9.12 18.93
C SER A 1062 -32.49 -9.44 18.20
N PHE A 1063 -33.20 -10.49 18.62
CA PHE A 1063 -34.52 -10.81 18.07
C PHE A 1063 -35.56 -9.74 18.43
N LYS A 1064 -35.55 -9.23 19.66
CA LYS A 1064 -36.44 -8.13 20.05
C LYS A 1064 -36.15 -6.86 19.27
N VAL A 1065 -34.87 -6.54 19.05
CA VAL A 1065 -34.46 -5.41 18.20
C VAL A 1065 -35.01 -5.58 16.79
N LEU A 1066 -34.89 -6.76 16.18
CA LEU A 1066 -35.45 -7.04 14.85
C LEU A 1066 -36.96 -6.81 14.80
N VAL A 1067 -37.72 -7.29 15.79
CA VAL A 1067 -39.17 -7.04 15.86
C VAL A 1067 -39.47 -5.55 15.92
N LYS A 1068 -38.70 -4.76 16.69
CA LYS A 1068 -38.88 -3.30 16.76
C LYS A 1068 -38.49 -2.60 15.46
N GLU A 1069 -37.45 -3.04 14.77
CA GLU A 1069 -37.06 -2.52 13.46
C GLU A 1069 -38.16 -2.78 12.41
N LEU A 1070 -38.74 -3.99 12.38
CA LEU A 1070 -39.84 -4.32 11.48
C LEU A 1070 -41.12 -3.51 11.81
N ASN A 1071 -41.45 -3.36 13.09
CA ASN A 1071 -42.56 -2.51 13.53
C ASN A 1071 -42.35 -1.03 13.15
N SER A 1072 -41.11 -0.55 13.14
CA SER A 1072 -40.79 0.82 12.71
C SER A 1072 -41.04 1.05 11.21
N LEU A 1073 -41.08 -0.02 10.41
CA LEU A 1073 -41.46 0.00 9.00
C LEU A 1073 -42.98 -0.09 8.78
N SER A 1074 -43.77 0.10 9.84
CA SER A 1074 -45.24 -0.09 9.86
C SER A 1074 -45.69 -1.54 9.59
N LEU A 1075 -44.85 -2.52 9.90
CA LEU A 1075 -45.22 -3.94 9.89
C LEU A 1075 -45.55 -4.37 11.32
N ASP A 1076 -46.82 -4.60 11.66
CA ASP A 1076 -47.20 -4.98 13.03
C ASP A 1076 -46.86 -6.46 13.31
N ILE A 1077 -45.65 -6.69 13.83
CA ILE A 1077 -45.18 -8.03 14.20
C ILE A 1077 -45.42 -8.26 15.69
N ILE A 1078 -46.33 -9.20 15.96
CA ILE A 1078 -46.67 -9.67 17.29
C ILE A 1078 -46.23 -11.13 17.39
N PRO A 1079 -45.27 -11.47 18.27
CA PRO A 1079 -44.91 -12.87 18.51
C PRO A 1079 -46.10 -13.56 19.20
N ILE A 1080 -46.74 -14.49 18.48
CA ILE A 1080 -47.76 -15.38 19.02
C ILE A 1080 -47.00 -16.58 19.62
N GLY A 1081 -47.40 -17.06 20.80
CA GLY A 1081 -46.80 -18.25 21.42
C GLY A 1081 -46.88 -19.48 20.51
N ALA A 1082 -46.27 -20.60 20.92
CA ALA A 1082 -46.35 -21.85 20.18
C ALA A 1082 -47.82 -22.25 19.96
N VAL A 1083 -48.26 -22.27 18.70
CA VAL A 1083 -49.50 -22.94 18.32
C VAL A 1083 -49.16 -24.42 18.24
N GLU A 1084 -49.46 -25.17 19.30
CA GLU A 1084 -49.47 -26.63 19.19
C GLU A 1084 -50.46 -26.97 18.07
N SER A 1085 -49.95 -27.43 16.92
CA SER A 1085 -50.81 -28.07 15.94
C SER A 1085 -51.38 -29.30 16.63
N GLN A 1086 -52.66 -29.25 17.02
CA GLN A 1086 -53.40 -30.44 17.41
C GLN A 1086 -53.39 -31.38 16.21
N VAL A 1087 -52.42 -32.28 16.16
CA VAL A 1087 -52.52 -33.49 15.35
C VAL A 1087 -53.63 -34.27 16.01
N SER A 1088 -54.83 -34.22 15.43
CA SER A 1088 -55.91 -35.11 15.78
C SER A 1088 -55.39 -36.55 15.70
N GLU A 1089 -55.30 -37.23 16.83
CA GLU A 1089 -55.17 -38.68 16.89
C GLU A 1089 -56.43 -39.27 16.24
N GLU A 1090 -56.41 -39.49 14.93
CA GLU A 1090 -57.33 -40.44 14.31
C GLU A 1090 -56.87 -41.84 14.71
N GLU A 1091 -57.63 -42.44 15.63
CA GLU A 1091 -57.53 -43.86 15.96
C GLU A 1091 -57.53 -44.71 14.67
N PRO A 1092 -56.68 -45.74 14.57
CA PRO A 1092 -56.60 -46.59 13.39
C PRO A 1092 -57.87 -47.43 13.25
N LYS A 1093 -58.79 -47.01 12.37
CA LYS A 1093 -59.89 -47.87 11.91
C LYS A 1093 -59.32 -49.04 11.12
N GLN A 1094 -59.55 -50.24 11.64
CA GLN A 1094 -59.23 -51.52 11.02
C GLN A 1094 -59.67 -51.58 9.55
N LYS A 1095 -58.74 -51.94 8.67
CA LYS A 1095 -59.03 -52.44 7.32
C LYS A 1095 -59.74 -53.79 7.41
N ILE A 1096 -61.01 -53.86 7.00
CA ILE A 1096 -61.59 -55.04 6.34
C ILE A 1096 -62.61 -54.54 5.30
N GLY A 1097 -62.49 -54.98 4.05
CA GLY A 1097 -63.61 -55.04 3.12
C GLY A 1097 -63.53 -54.19 1.84
N GLU A 1098 -63.02 -54.83 0.78
CA GLU A 1098 -63.59 -54.81 -0.58
C GLU A 1098 -63.53 -53.55 -1.47
N THR A 1099 -62.64 -53.69 -2.47
CA THR A 1099 -62.90 -53.62 -3.93
C THR A 1099 -63.31 -52.30 -4.60
N GLU A 1100 -62.43 -51.90 -5.53
CA GLU A 1100 -62.61 -51.09 -6.76
C GLU A 1100 -63.98 -50.48 -7.08
N LEU A 1101 -63.99 -49.19 -7.45
CA LEU A 1101 -64.40 -48.74 -8.80
C LEU A 1101 -64.09 -47.25 -9.04
N LYS A 1102 -63.40 -47.00 -10.16
CA LYS A 1102 -63.17 -45.69 -10.79
C LYS A 1102 -64.45 -45.15 -11.42
N THR A 1103 -64.66 -43.82 -11.33
CA THR A 1103 -65.13 -42.92 -12.43
C THR A 1103 -65.19 -41.48 -11.90
N LYS A 1104 -64.36 -40.53 -12.38
CA LYS A 1104 -64.45 -39.68 -13.59
C LYS A 1104 -64.83 -38.22 -13.24
N GLU A 1105 -63.90 -37.32 -13.56
CA GLU A 1105 -64.08 -35.98 -14.17
C GLU A 1105 -65.17 -35.02 -13.66
N LEU A 1106 -64.78 -33.78 -13.32
CA LEU A 1106 -65.14 -32.59 -14.11
C LEU A 1106 -64.50 -31.28 -13.59
N LYS A 1107 -63.61 -30.74 -14.43
CA LYS A 1107 -63.38 -29.35 -14.86
C LYS A 1107 -63.75 -28.14 -13.97
N ASN A 1108 -62.73 -27.27 -13.91
CA ASN A 1108 -62.70 -25.81 -14.12
C ASN A 1108 -63.42 -24.86 -13.15
N GLY A 1109 -62.60 -23.95 -12.61
CA GLY A 1109 -62.93 -22.63 -12.08
C GLY A 1109 -61.64 -21.88 -11.84
#